data_AF-A0A251RJZ9-F1
#
_entry.id   AF-A0A251RJZ9-F1
#
_cell.length_a   1.000
_cell.length_b   1.000
_cell.length_c   1.000
_cell.angle_alpha   90.00
_cell.angle_beta   90.00
_cell.angle_gamma   90.00
#
_symmetry.space_group_name_H-M   'P 1'
#
loop_
_entity.id
_entity.type
_entity.pdbx_description
1 polymer ?
#
loop_
_entity_poly.entity_id
_entity_poly.type
_entity_poly.pdbx_seq_one_letter_code
_entity_poly.pdbx_strand_id
1 'polypeptide(L)'
;MVLPFIVLTFFSLLGTSCFASSLVSDFHVLVTLKHGFQFSELALSTWNSSSPRSVCSWAGIRCYRGRVVAVDLTDFNLFGSVSPLISGLDRLTDLSLAGNNFAGSIAIANFTNLQFLNISNNQFSGSLDWNYSSIANLEVFDAYNNNFTASLPLGILSLKKLRYLDLGGNFFNGKIPASYGNLASLEYLSIAGNDLNGEIPGDLGNLTNLREIYLGYYNVFEGGIPKEFGKLVNLVHMDLSSCELDGPIPRELGNLKALDTLYLHINLLSGSIPRQLGNLTNLVNLDLSNNALTGEIPFEFASLKQLKLFNLFMNRLHGSIPDYVADLPNLETLGLWMNNFTGIIPQKLGQNGKLQLLDLSSNKLTGKIPPNLCSSNQLRILILLKNFLLGPIPEALGACSSLTRVRLGQNYLNGSIPNGLIYLPLLSLAELQNNYLSGMLLENSNGSLEPAKLGQLNLADNLLSGPLPHSLSNFSSLQILLLGGNQFSGPIPPSIGQLHQVLKLDLSRNSLSGEIPPEIGNCFHLTYLDMSQNNLSGSIPREISSIHILNYLNISRNHLNQNIPRSIGTMKSLTIADFSFNDFSGKLPESGQFAFFNASAFAGNPHLCGSLLNNPCNFTAITNTPRKPPADFKLIFALGLLICSLVFAAAAIIKAKSFKRNGPDSWKMTSFQKLEFTIFDILECVKDGNVIGRGGAGIVYHGKMPNGVEIAVKKLLGFGPNSHDHGFRAEIQTLGNIRHRNIVRLLAFCSNKETNLLVYEYMRNGSLGEALHGKKGGFLGWNLRYKIAIEAAKGLCYLHHDCSPLILHRDVKSNNILLDSSFEAHVADFGLAKFLIDGGTSECMSAIAGSYGYIAPVLMFQIIDPRNEVA
;
A
#
# COMPACT_ATOMS: atom_id res chain seq x y z
N MET A 1 -20.59 102.06 6.76
CA MET A 1 -21.67 101.95 7.75
C MET A 1 -22.41 100.65 7.46
N VAL A 2 -22.34 99.72 8.42
CA VAL A 2 -23.26 98.60 8.71
C VAL A 2 -23.89 97.81 7.54
N LEU A 3 -23.49 96.53 7.50
CA LEU A 3 -24.22 95.30 7.14
C LEU A 3 -25.70 95.39 6.70
N PRO A 4 -26.13 94.54 5.76
CA PRO A 4 -27.49 94.05 5.71
C PRO A 4 -27.63 92.66 6.36
N PHE A 5 -28.72 92.52 7.11
CA PHE A 5 -29.29 91.28 7.64
C PHE A 5 -30.60 91.05 6.86
N ILE A 6 -30.78 89.87 6.27
CA ILE A 6 -32.00 89.23 5.72
C ILE A 6 -31.48 87.86 5.23
N VAL A 7 -32.02 86.67 5.51
CA VAL A 7 -33.26 86.25 6.14
C VAL A 7 -33.09 84.80 6.63
N LEU A 8 -33.82 84.48 7.70
CA LEU A 8 -34.06 83.13 8.22
C LEU A 8 -34.64 82.21 7.13
N THR A 9 -34.01 81.04 6.92
CA THR A 9 -34.60 79.69 7.07
C THR A 9 -33.74 78.67 6.32
N PHE A 10 -33.04 77.79 7.03
CA PHE A 10 -32.90 76.34 6.72
C PHE A 10 -31.99 75.67 7.78
N PHE A 11 -32.50 75.62 9.02
CA PHE A 11 -31.97 74.73 10.06
C PHE A 11 -32.59 73.34 9.84
N SER A 12 -31.98 72.50 8.99
CA SER A 12 -32.29 71.05 8.95
C SER A 12 -31.37 70.16 8.09
N LEU A 13 -30.25 70.63 7.52
CA LEU A 13 -29.50 69.85 6.52
C LEU A 13 -27.97 69.83 6.68
N LEU A 14 -27.46 69.84 7.92
CA LEU A 14 -26.03 69.62 8.20
C LEU A 14 -25.86 68.55 9.27
N GLY A 15 -26.23 67.31 8.94
CA GLY A 15 -26.15 66.18 9.87
C GLY A 15 -25.92 64.81 9.23
N THR A 16 -25.56 64.71 7.95
CA THR A 16 -25.40 63.40 7.26
C THR A 16 -24.30 63.40 6.18
N SER A 17 -23.06 63.76 6.52
CA SER A 17 -21.93 63.57 5.59
C SER A 17 -20.65 62.99 6.22
N CYS A 18 -20.66 62.58 7.50
CA CYS A 18 -19.44 62.05 8.13
C CYS A 18 -19.24 60.52 8.00
N PHE A 19 -20.23 59.76 7.53
CA PHE A 19 -20.10 58.29 7.36
C PHE A 19 -19.56 57.85 5.99
N ALA A 20 -19.44 58.76 5.02
CA ALA A 20 -19.17 58.41 3.63
C ALA A 20 -17.67 58.30 3.27
N SER A 21 -16.75 58.87 4.06
CA SER A 21 -15.32 58.89 3.71
C SER A 21 -14.59 57.57 4.00
N SER A 22 -15.10 56.72 4.90
CA SER A 22 -14.37 55.53 5.39
C SER A 22 -14.72 54.21 4.70
N LEU A 23 -15.93 54.06 4.16
CA LEU A 23 -16.30 52.88 3.37
C LEU A 23 -15.75 52.96 1.95
N VAL A 24 -15.54 54.19 1.45
CA VAL A 24 -15.00 54.44 0.10
C VAL A 24 -13.54 53.98 0.00
N SER A 25 -12.74 54.16 1.06
CA SER A 25 -11.38 53.60 1.08
C SER A 25 -11.38 52.07 1.05
N ASP A 26 -12.24 51.44 1.88
CA ASP A 26 -12.35 49.98 1.93
C ASP A 26 -12.83 49.43 0.58
N PHE A 27 -13.78 50.12 -0.08
CA PHE A 27 -14.22 49.81 -1.44
C PHE A 27 -13.07 49.79 -2.44
N HIS A 28 -12.23 50.82 -2.47
CA HIS A 28 -11.10 50.86 -3.40
C HIS A 28 -10.09 49.73 -3.17
N VAL A 29 -9.84 49.37 -1.91
CA VAL A 29 -8.98 48.22 -1.57
C VAL A 29 -9.58 46.93 -2.10
N LEU A 30 -10.86 46.65 -1.84
CA LEU A 30 -11.52 45.43 -2.27
C LEU A 30 -11.66 45.34 -3.80
N VAL A 31 -11.98 46.44 -4.48
CA VAL A 31 -11.99 46.48 -5.96
C VAL A 31 -10.59 46.16 -6.49
N THR A 32 -9.53 46.71 -5.89
CA THR A 32 -8.16 46.43 -6.31
C THR A 32 -7.79 44.95 -6.09
N LEU A 33 -8.20 44.37 -4.97
CA LEU A 33 -8.02 42.94 -4.70
C LEU A 33 -8.73 42.07 -5.74
N LYS A 34 -9.98 42.41 -6.09
CA LYS A 34 -10.75 41.69 -7.12
C LYS A 34 -10.02 41.63 -8.47
N HIS A 35 -9.29 42.68 -8.85
CA HIS A 35 -8.51 42.68 -10.10
C HIS A 35 -7.29 41.76 -10.06
N GLY A 36 -6.73 41.48 -8.88
CA GLY A 36 -5.62 40.54 -8.70
C GLY A 36 -6.04 39.07 -8.68
N PHE A 37 -7.33 38.82 -8.46
CA PHE A 37 -7.89 37.47 -8.42
C PHE A 37 -8.26 36.98 -9.82
N GLN A 38 -8.03 35.71 -10.07
CA GLN A 38 -8.49 34.99 -11.26
C GLN A 38 -9.61 34.03 -10.83
N PHE A 39 -10.77 34.12 -11.47
CA PHE A 39 -11.98 33.39 -11.05
C PHE A 39 -13.00 33.27 -12.19
N SER A 40 -13.97 32.37 -12.06
CA SER A 40 -15.14 32.32 -12.95
C SER A 40 -16.12 33.44 -12.60
N GLU A 41 -16.81 34.06 -13.57
CA GLU A 41 -17.65 35.25 -13.33
C GLU A 41 -18.65 35.11 -12.17
N LEU A 42 -19.12 33.89 -11.89
CA LEU A 42 -20.07 33.61 -10.82
C LEU A 42 -19.48 33.79 -9.40
N ALA A 43 -18.19 33.53 -9.21
CA ALA A 43 -17.57 33.42 -7.87
C ALA A 43 -17.62 34.73 -7.06
N LEU A 44 -17.41 35.88 -7.72
CA LEU A 44 -17.46 37.22 -7.10
C LEU A 44 -18.47 38.13 -7.80
N SER A 45 -19.61 37.55 -8.20
CA SER A 45 -20.69 38.22 -8.92
C SER A 45 -21.33 39.38 -8.13
N THR A 46 -21.39 39.25 -6.79
CA THR A 46 -21.93 40.29 -5.89
C THR A 46 -20.99 41.48 -5.71
N TRP A 47 -19.70 41.35 -6.04
CA TRP A 47 -18.70 42.40 -5.88
C TRP A 47 -18.84 43.43 -7.01
N ASN A 48 -19.83 44.31 -6.89
CA ASN A 48 -20.16 45.30 -7.90
C ASN A 48 -19.30 46.57 -7.77
N SER A 49 -18.34 46.73 -8.69
CA SER A 49 -17.44 47.89 -8.76
C SER A 49 -18.11 49.23 -9.13
N SER A 50 -19.44 49.28 -9.30
CA SER A 50 -20.16 50.51 -9.68
C SER A 50 -20.60 51.39 -8.49
N SER A 51 -20.63 50.87 -7.24
CA SER A 51 -21.06 51.68 -6.08
C SER A 51 -20.38 51.29 -4.76
N PRO A 52 -19.67 52.23 -4.10
CA PRO A 52 -19.07 52.01 -2.78
C PRO A 52 -20.08 51.64 -1.68
N ARG A 53 -21.36 52.02 -1.84
CA ARG A 53 -22.40 51.71 -0.85
C ARG A 53 -22.78 50.23 -0.82
N SER A 54 -22.40 49.46 -1.84
CA SER A 54 -22.74 48.03 -1.95
C SER A 54 -21.76 47.10 -1.23
N VAL A 55 -20.59 47.58 -0.79
CA VAL A 55 -19.51 46.75 -0.20
C VAL A 55 -20.00 45.81 0.88
N CYS A 56 -20.83 46.31 1.80
CA CYS A 56 -21.31 45.54 2.93
C CYS A 56 -22.37 44.47 2.58
N SER A 57 -22.76 44.38 1.30
CA SER A 57 -23.62 43.33 0.74
C SER A 57 -22.88 42.34 -0.15
N TRP A 58 -21.57 42.53 -0.33
CA TRP A 58 -20.74 41.64 -1.13
C TRP A 58 -20.56 40.30 -0.41
N ALA A 59 -20.58 39.21 -1.17
CA ALA A 59 -20.33 37.87 -0.65
C ALA A 59 -18.96 37.84 0.05
N GLY A 60 -18.92 37.29 1.26
CA GLY A 60 -17.71 37.22 2.06
C GLY A 60 -17.33 38.52 2.78
N ILE A 61 -18.07 39.62 2.64
CA ILE A 61 -17.73 40.89 3.30
C ILE A 61 -18.67 41.17 4.46
N ARG A 62 -18.11 41.42 5.65
CA ARG A 62 -18.85 41.88 6.83
C ARG A 62 -18.40 43.29 7.20
N CYS A 63 -19.36 44.17 7.41
CA CYS A 63 -19.11 45.53 7.89
C CYS A 63 -19.63 45.76 9.31
N TYR A 64 -18.96 46.65 10.04
CA TYR A 64 -19.45 47.20 11.29
C TYR A 64 -19.23 48.72 11.31
N ARG A 65 -20.28 49.47 11.65
CA ARG A 65 -20.28 50.95 11.68
C ARG A 65 -19.68 51.60 10.42
N GLY A 66 -19.97 51.03 9.25
CA GLY A 66 -19.52 51.57 7.95
C GLY A 66 -18.06 51.29 7.59
N ARG A 67 -17.42 50.29 8.22
CA ARG A 67 -16.08 49.78 7.89
C ARG A 67 -16.11 48.28 7.67
N VAL A 68 -15.25 47.76 6.79
CA VAL A 68 -15.04 46.33 6.62
C VAL A 68 -14.29 45.78 7.85
N VAL A 69 -14.88 44.75 8.47
CA VAL A 69 -14.34 44.07 9.65
C VAL A 69 -14.04 42.60 9.40
N ALA A 70 -14.68 41.96 8.41
CA ALA A 70 -14.29 40.63 7.98
C ALA A 70 -14.29 40.49 6.45
N VAL A 71 -13.33 39.71 5.96
CA VAL A 71 -13.25 39.21 4.59
C VAL A 71 -13.12 37.69 4.69
N ASP A 72 -14.13 36.97 4.22
CA ASP A 72 -14.21 35.51 4.20
C ASP A 72 -14.48 35.03 2.78
N LEU A 73 -13.43 34.52 2.13
CA LEU A 73 -13.45 34.00 0.77
C LEU A 73 -13.23 32.48 0.73
N THR A 74 -13.63 31.78 1.80
CA THR A 74 -13.39 30.34 1.95
C THR A 74 -14.10 29.52 0.86
N ASP A 75 -13.35 28.67 0.15
CA ASP A 75 -13.86 27.76 -0.90
C ASP A 75 -14.49 28.46 -2.13
N PHE A 76 -14.03 29.68 -2.46
CA PHE A 76 -14.52 30.42 -3.63
C PHE A 76 -13.85 29.98 -4.95
N ASN A 77 -12.92 29.02 -4.91
CA ASN A 77 -12.14 28.55 -6.06
C ASN A 77 -11.41 29.69 -6.79
N LEU A 78 -10.81 30.60 -6.02
CA LEU A 78 -10.08 31.77 -6.50
C LEU A 78 -8.61 31.41 -6.80
N PHE A 79 -8.04 32.04 -7.81
CA PHE A 79 -6.64 31.89 -8.24
C PHE A 79 -5.94 33.25 -8.23
N GLY A 80 -4.64 33.26 -8.49
CA GLY A 80 -3.83 34.48 -8.59
C GLY A 80 -3.08 34.78 -7.30
N SER A 81 -2.87 36.06 -7.00
CA SER A 81 -2.12 36.51 -5.82
C SER A 81 -2.91 37.50 -4.99
N VAL A 82 -2.56 37.59 -3.71
CA VAL A 82 -3.20 38.52 -2.76
C VAL A 82 -2.34 39.77 -2.63
N SER A 83 -2.88 40.90 -3.08
CA SER A 83 -2.16 42.17 -3.03
C SER A 83 -1.94 42.63 -1.57
N PRO A 84 -0.73 43.10 -1.19
CA PRO A 84 -0.46 43.61 0.16
C PRO A 84 -1.27 44.87 0.51
N LEU A 85 -1.94 45.50 -0.47
CA LEU A 85 -2.90 46.58 -0.25
C LEU A 85 -4.11 46.15 0.58
N ILE A 86 -4.32 44.85 0.80
CA ILE A 86 -5.34 44.33 1.74
C ILE A 86 -5.19 44.93 3.15
N SER A 87 -3.97 45.33 3.53
CA SER A 87 -3.68 46.06 4.79
C SER A 87 -4.36 47.41 4.91
N GLY A 88 -4.87 47.98 3.81
CA GLY A 88 -5.69 49.19 3.82
C GLY A 88 -7.06 49.01 4.50
N LEU A 89 -7.51 47.77 4.71
CA LEU A 89 -8.70 47.46 5.52
C LEU A 89 -8.38 47.59 7.01
N ASP A 90 -8.18 48.83 7.49
CA ASP A 90 -7.60 49.11 8.80
C ASP A 90 -8.44 48.65 10.02
N ARG A 91 -9.72 48.30 9.82
CA ARG A 91 -10.62 47.75 10.85
C ARG A 91 -10.82 46.23 10.75
N LEU A 92 -10.11 45.55 9.86
CA LEU A 92 -10.24 44.11 9.67
C LEU A 92 -9.86 43.36 10.95
N THR A 93 -10.79 42.55 11.44
CA THR A 93 -10.62 41.63 12.58
C THR A 93 -10.47 40.18 12.10
N ASP A 94 -11.11 39.82 10.99
CA ASP A 94 -11.13 38.46 10.47
C ASP A 94 -10.78 38.43 8.97
N LEU A 95 -9.79 37.63 8.61
CA LEU A 95 -9.40 37.38 7.22
C LEU A 95 -9.33 35.87 6.98
N SER A 96 -10.23 35.34 6.17
CA SER A 96 -10.17 33.96 5.66
C SER A 96 -10.07 33.94 4.14
N LEU A 97 -9.05 33.24 3.65
CA LEU A 97 -8.79 32.96 2.24
C LEU A 97 -8.70 31.44 1.98
N ALA A 98 -9.17 30.63 2.93
CA ALA A 98 -8.94 29.19 2.94
C ALA A 98 -9.57 28.45 1.75
N GLY A 99 -8.99 27.31 1.35
CA GLY A 99 -9.60 26.43 0.33
C GLY A 99 -9.64 27.03 -1.07
N ASN A 100 -8.60 27.78 -1.44
CA ASN A 100 -8.48 28.41 -2.76
C ASN A 100 -7.19 27.96 -3.46
N ASN A 101 -6.91 28.56 -4.62
CA ASN A 101 -5.73 28.30 -5.43
C ASN A 101 -4.82 29.54 -5.51
N PHE A 102 -4.76 30.34 -4.45
CA PHE A 102 -3.86 31.48 -4.41
C PHE A 102 -2.41 31.01 -4.36
N ALA A 103 -1.54 31.65 -5.15
CA ALA A 103 -0.15 31.27 -5.31
C ALA A 103 0.79 32.46 -5.15
N GLY A 104 2.08 32.15 -4.96
CA GLY A 104 3.12 33.14 -4.73
C GLY A 104 3.25 33.54 -3.26
N SER A 105 4.01 34.61 -2.98
CA SER A 105 4.19 35.08 -1.61
C SER A 105 3.01 35.91 -1.12
N ILE A 106 2.75 35.83 0.19
CA ILE A 106 1.77 36.65 0.90
C ILE A 106 2.45 37.41 2.04
N ALA A 107 2.05 38.67 2.21
CA ALA A 107 2.56 39.55 3.27
C ALA A 107 1.40 40.13 4.07
N ILE A 108 1.26 39.70 5.33
CA ILE A 108 0.29 40.24 6.28
C ILE A 108 1.03 41.18 7.24
N ALA A 109 0.81 42.48 7.06
CA ALA A 109 1.39 43.53 7.89
C ALA A 109 0.41 44.70 8.04
N ASN A 110 0.59 45.51 9.07
CA ASN A 110 -0.18 46.72 9.38
C ASN A 110 -1.67 46.49 9.71
N PHE A 111 -2.06 45.28 10.10
CA PHE A 111 -3.41 45.01 10.60
C PHE A 111 -3.51 45.11 12.12
N THR A 112 -3.67 46.33 12.61
CA THR A 112 -3.69 46.58 14.07
C THR A 112 -4.85 45.92 14.82
N ASN A 113 -5.94 45.53 14.14
CA ASN A 113 -7.13 44.93 14.76
C ASN A 113 -7.32 43.44 14.43
N LEU A 114 -6.46 42.84 13.59
CA LEU A 114 -6.63 41.47 13.13
C LEU A 114 -6.49 40.48 14.29
N GLN A 115 -7.47 39.61 14.43
CA GLN A 115 -7.58 38.57 15.46
C GLN A 115 -7.57 37.18 14.82
N PHE A 116 -8.17 37.03 13.63
CA PHE A 116 -8.28 35.77 12.93
C PHE A 116 -7.67 35.86 11.54
N LEU A 117 -6.68 35.02 11.25
CA LEU A 117 -6.07 34.86 9.94
C LEU A 117 -6.09 33.38 9.55
N ASN A 118 -6.82 33.07 8.48
CA ASN A 118 -6.82 31.74 7.87
C ASN A 118 -6.46 31.84 6.38
N ILE A 119 -5.34 31.23 6.01
CA ILE A 119 -4.83 31.15 4.64
C ILE A 119 -4.57 29.69 4.23
N SER A 120 -5.20 28.74 4.93
CA SER A 120 -4.96 27.31 4.71
C SER A 120 -5.46 26.80 3.37
N ASN A 121 -4.98 25.63 2.95
CA ASN A 121 -5.37 24.95 1.71
C ASN A 121 -5.27 25.88 0.49
N ASN A 122 -4.05 26.35 0.24
CA ASN A 122 -3.69 27.23 -0.89
C ASN A 122 -2.32 26.81 -1.46
N GLN A 123 -1.77 27.61 -2.37
CA GLN A 123 -0.46 27.38 -3.00
C GLN A 123 0.54 28.51 -2.64
N PHE A 124 0.35 29.16 -1.48
CA PHE A 124 1.24 30.22 -1.04
C PHE A 124 2.65 29.68 -0.80
N SER A 125 3.67 30.47 -1.16
CA SER A 125 5.07 30.06 -1.09
C SER A 125 5.99 31.16 -0.57
N GLY A 126 7.27 30.84 -0.38
CA GLY A 126 8.26 31.74 0.21
C GLY A 126 8.34 31.61 1.73
N SER A 127 8.68 32.70 2.42
CA SER A 127 8.81 32.76 3.87
C SER A 127 7.68 33.58 4.52
N LEU A 128 7.55 33.43 5.84
CA LEU A 128 6.64 34.22 6.68
C LEU A 128 7.39 35.32 7.45
N ASP A 129 8.32 36.01 6.78
CA ASP A 129 9.13 37.09 7.39
C ASP A 129 8.35 38.41 7.47
N TRP A 130 7.28 38.42 8.27
CA TRP A 130 6.39 39.57 8.41
C TRP A 130 6.77 40.49 9.57
N ASN A 131 6.23 41.71 9.56
CA ASN A 131 6.26 42.58 10.73
C ASN A 131 5.16 42.19 11.72
N TYR A 132 5.36 41.11 12.47
CA TYR A 132 4.38 40.58 13.42
C TYR A 132 3.96 41.58 14.52
N SER A 133 4.83 42.54 14.86
CA SER A 133 4.48 43.61 15.82
C SER A 133 3.32 44.49 15.35
N SER A 134 3.09 44.57 14.03
CA SER A 134 1.99 45.31 13.43
C SER A 134 0.64 44.57 13.43
N ILE A 135 0.65 43.28 13.83
CA ILE A 135 -0.52 42.40 13.95
C ILE A 135 -0.60 41.76 15.34
N ALA A 136 -0.15 42.48 16.37
CA ALA A 136 0.00 41.97 17.74
C ALA A 136 -1.29 41.48 18.43
N ASN A 137 -2.46 41.74 17.83
CA ASN A 137 -3.76 41.29 18.33
C ASN A 137 -4.19 39.91 17.80
N LEU A 138 -3.38 39.26 16.96
CA LEU A 138 -3.71 37.97 16.35
C LEU A 138 -3.87 36.88 17.42
N GLU A 139 -5.00 36.17 17.36
CA GLU A 139 -5.38 35.06 18.23
C GLU A 139 -5.35 33.72 17.49
N VAL A 140 -5.70 33.71 16.21
CA VAL A 140 -5.70 32.53 15.33
C VAL A 140 -4.85 32.81 14.11
N PHE A 141 -3.86 31.95 13.88
CA PHE A 141 -3.09 31.91 12.64
C PHE A 141 -3.09 30.49 12.08
N ASP A 142 -3.82 30.30 10.98
CA ASP A 142 -3.90 29.04 10.25
C ASP A 142 -3.31 29.22 8.83
N ALA A 143 -2.24 28.49 8.55
CA ALA A 143 -1.57 28.42 7.25
C ALA A 143 -1.39 26.97 6.78
N TYR A 144 -2.20 26.04 7.31
CA TYR A 144 -2.14 24.62 6.98
C TYR A 144 -2.20 24.36 5.47
N ASN A 145 -1.46 23.36 4.98
CA ASN A 145 -1.52 22.88 3.59
C ASN A 145 -1.24 23.98 2.55
N ASN A 146 0.02 24.41 2.48
CA ASN A 146 0.55 25.41 1.55
C ASN A 146 1.95 24.98 1.06
N ASN A 147 2.67 25.88 0.37
CA ASN A 147 3.98 25.62 -0.22
C ASN A 147 5.09 26.52 0.37
N PHE A 148 5.03 26.84 1.66
CA PHE A 148 6.06 27.63 2.35
C PHE A 148 7.35 26.82 2.56
N THR A 149 8.53 27.39 2.24
CA THR A 149 9.81 26.65 2.14
C THR A 149 10.95 27.26 2.98
N ALA A 150 10.64 27.81 4.16
CA ALA A 150 11.60 28.53 5.02
C ALA A 150 11.74 27.90 6.40
N SER A 151 12.56 28.47 7.29
CA SER A 151 12.52 28.10 8.71
C SER A 151 11.29 28.66 9.41
N LEU A 152 10.89 28.05 10.52
CA LEU A 152 9.77 28.51 11.34
C LEU A 152 9.99 29.96 11.81
N PRO A 153 9.01 30.87 11.64
CA PRO A 153 9.22 32.30 11.85
C PRO A 153 9.35 32.67 13.34
N LEU A 154 10.46 33.32 13.70
CA LEU A 154 10.70 33.79 15.08
C LEU A 154 9.85 35.02 15.44
N GLY A 155 9.37 35.78 14.46
CA GLY A 155 8.56 36.98 14.70
C GLY A 155 7.22 36.69 15.39
N ILE A 156 6.70 35.45 15.29
CA ILE A 156 5.49 34.98 15.99
C ILE A 156 5.59 35.17 17.51
N LEU A 157 6.80 35.20 18.09
CA LEU A 157 7.02 35.43 19.52
C LEU A 157 6.49 36.79 20.03
N SER A 158 6.24 37.75 19.13
CA SER A 158 5.62 39.03 19.45
C SER A 158 4.10 38.95 19.62
N LEU A 159 3.44 37.87 19.15
CA LEU A 159 2.00 37.67 19.20
C LEU A 159 1.56 37.11 20.55
N LYS A 160 1.49 37.98 21.57
CA LYS A 160 1.17 37.56 22.95
C LYS A 160 -0.24 37.03 23.16
N LYS A 161 -1.16 37.29 22.22
CA LYS A 161 -2.55 36.80 22.25
C LYS A 161 -2.79 35.54 21.42
N LEU A 162 -1.77 35.00 20.76
CA LEU A 162 -1.92 33.84 19.89
C LEU A 162 -2.33 32.60 20.68
N ARG A 163 -3.46 32.01 20.31
CA ARG A 163 -4.07 30.82 20.93
C ARG A 163 -4.05 29.62 19.99
N TYR A 164 -4.17 29.85 18.68
CA TYR A 164 -4.16 28.80 17.66
C TYR A 164 -3.08 29.10 16.63
N LEU A 165 -2.15 28.16 16.45
CA LEU A 165 -1.12 28.22 15.42
C LEU A 165 -1.08 26.91 14.64
N ASP A 166 -1.41 26.96 13.36
CA ASP A 166 -1.26 25.84 12.43
C ASP A 166 -0.38 26.23 11.25
N LEU A 167 0.80 25.60 11.17
CA LEU A 167 1.76 25.72 10.07
C LEU A 167 2.00 24.36 9.41
N GLY A 168 1.13 23.38 9.66
CA GLY A 168 1.28 22.02 9.15
C GLY A 168 1.09 21.91 7.64
N GLY A 169 1.47 20.78 7.04
CA GLY A 169 1.31 20.51 5.61
C GLY A 169 2.05 21.52 4.72
N ASN A 170 3.28 21.87 5.07
CA ASN A 170 4.11 22.82 4.35
C ASN A 170 5.50 22.20 4.11
N PHE A 171 6.46 23.02 3.68
CA PHE A 171 7.85 22.61 3.51
C PHE A 171 8.78 23.42 4.44
N PHE A 172 8.30 23.78 5.64
CA PHE A 172 9.15 24.46 6.61
C PHE A 172 10.31 23.54 7.01
N ASN A 173 11.52 24.09 7.10
CA ASN A 173 12.74 23.33 7.34
C ASN A 173 13.52 23.82 8.57
N GLY A 174 14.52 23.03 8.96
CA GLY A 174 15.37 23.32 10.11
C GLY A 174 14.71 22.94 11.44
N LYS A 175 15.15 23.55 12.53
CA LYS A 175 14.76 23.14 13.90
C LYS A 175 13.52 23.86 14.38
N ILE A 176 12.76 23.22 15.27
CA ILE A 176 11.76 23.90 16.08
C ILE A 176 12.46 24.88 17.03
N PRO A 177 12.13 26.18 17.02
CA PRO A 177 12.74 27.14 17.93
C PRO A 177 12.33 26.85 19.38
N ALA A 178 13.30 26.62 20.27
CA ALA A 178 13.04 26.45 21.70
C ALA A 178 12.24 27.62 22.31
N SER A 179 12.45 28.83 21.78
CA SER A 179 11.71 30.04 22.17
C SER A 179 10.20 29.97 21.91
N TYR A 180 9.69 29.04 21.09
CA TYR A 180 8.26 28.81 20.92
C TYR A 180 7.60 28.38 22.25
N GLY A 181 8.37 27.82 23.19
CA GLY A 181 7.93 27.59 24.57
C GLY A 181 7.48 28.85 25.34
N ASN A 182 7.76 30.05 24.81
CA ASN A 182 7.33 31.32 25.41
C ASN A 182 5.95 31.82 24.91
N LEU A 183 5.29 31.09 24.01
CA LEU A 183 3.94 31.41 23.52
C LEU A 183 2.87 31.00 24.55
N ALA A 184 2.93 31.59 25.75
CA ALA A 184 2.16 31.13 26.92
C ALA A 184 0.63 31.09 26.74
N SER A 185 0.07 31.83 25.78
CA SER A 185 -1.37 31.85 25.48
C SER A 185 -1.83 30.71 24.55
N LEU A 186 -0.90 29.92 24.00
CA LEU A 186 -1.17 28.93 22.98
C LEU A 186 -1.97 27.74 23.54
N GLU A 187 -3.04 27.37 22.84
CA GLU A 187 -3.96 26.26 23.13
C GLU A 187 -3.88 25.17 22.06
N TYR A 188 -3.53 25.52 20.82
CA TYR A 188 -3.36 24.60 19.70
C TYR A 188 -2.06 24.91 18.95
N LEU A 189 -1.22 23.88 18.76
CA LEU A 189 0.01 23.95 17.99
C LEU A 189 0.07 22.80 16.98
N SER A 190 0.07 23.12 15.70
CA SER A 190 0.34 22.18 14.62
C SER A 190 1.49 22.68 13.76
N ILE A 191 2.51 21.83 13.61
CA ILE A 191 3.61 21.98 12.65
C ILE A 191 3.88 20.63 11.92
N ALA A 192 2.90 19.73 11.97
CA ALA A 192 2.97 18.40 11.37
C ALA A 192 3.07 18.45 9.84
N GLY A 193 3.70 17.48 9.19
CA GLY A 193 3.78 17.46 7.72
C GLY A 193 4.69 18.56 7.16
N ASN A 194 5.90 18.71 7.70
CA ASN A 194 6.94 19.64 7.23
C ASN A 194 8.28 18.91 7.03
N ASP A 195 9.36 19.65 6.74
CA ASP A 195 10.74 19.14 6.62
C ASP A 195 11.59 19.55 7.86
N LEU A 196 10.97 19.51 9.05
CA LEU A 196 11.62 19.92 10.30
C LEU A 196 12.56 18.83 10.81
N ASN A 197 13.65 19.25 11.45
CA ASN A 197 14.69 18.35 11.97
C ASN A 197 15.26 18.78 13.33
N GLY A 198 16.20 17.98 13.84
CA GLY A 198 16.82 18.17 15.16
C GLY A 198 15.92 17.68 16.30
N GLU A 199 16.30 17.96 17.54
CA GLU A 199 15.53 17.54 18.72
C GLU A 199 14.25 18.36 18.90
N ILE A 200 13.19 17.72 19.39
CA ILE A 200 12.00 18.41 19.88
C ILE A 200 12.38 19.19 21.16
N PRO A 201 12.27 20.53 21.20
CA PRO A 201 12.69 21.29 22.36
C PRO A 201 11.80 21.01 23.58
N GLY A 202 12.42 20.63 24.71
CA GLY A 202 11.73 20.46 25.98
C GLY A 202 11.04 21.73 26.48
N ASP A 203 11.47 22.91 26.01
CA ASP A 203 10.86 24.21 26.30
C ASP A 203 9.39 24.31 25.85
N LEU A 204 8.97 23.54 24.85
CA LEU A 204 7.55 23.45 24.49
C LEU A 204 6.69 22.93 25.65
N GLY A 205 7.28 22.20 26.60
CA GLY A 205 6.63 21.80 27.86
C GLY A 205 6.21 22.96 28.78
N ASN A 206 6.64 24.20 28.49
CA ASN A 206 6.20 25.39 29.23
C ASN A 206 4.85 25.94 28.75
N LEU A 207 4.30 25.43 27.63
CA LEU A 207 3.01 25.82 27.06
C LEU A 207 1.83 25.22 27.85
N THR A 208 1.70 25.57 29.12
CA THR A 208 0.74 24.92 30.04
C THR A 208 -0.75 25.10 29.68
N ASN A 209 -1.09 26.03 28.79
CA ASN A 209 -2.45 26.19 28.24
C ASN A 209 -2.74 25.28 27.04
N LEU A 210 -1.72 24.60 26.51
CA LEU A 210 -1.82 23.78 25.31
C LEU A 210 -2.77 22.60 25.54
N ARG A 211 -3.72 22.45 24.62
CA ARG A 211 -4.72 21.37 24.56
C ARG A 211 -4.40 20.39 23.45
N GLU A 212 -3.86 20.86 22.34
CA GLU A 212 -3.55 19.99 21.20
C GLU A 212 -2.15 20.30 20.65
N ILE A 213 -1.39 19.24 20.39
CA ILE A 213 -0.07 19.32 19.80
C ILE A 213 0.08 18.28 18.68
N TYR A 214 0.42 18.77 17.49
CA TYR A 214 0.66 17.96 16.30
C TYR A 214 2.05 18.29 15.76
N LEU A 215 3.01 17.40 16.01
CA LEU A 215 4.37 17.50 15.46
C LEU A 215 4.66 16.40 14.43
N GLY A 216 3.74 15.43 14.30
CA GLY A 216 3.86 14.22 13.48
C GLY A 216 4.06 14.44 11.97
N TYR A 217 4.09 13.33 11.23
CA TYR A 217 4.05 13.23 9.77
C TYR A 217 5.22 13.94 9.05
N TYR A 218 6.10 13.18 8.41
CA TYR A 218 7.18 13.65 7.51
C TYR A 218 8.27 14.56 8.11
N ASN A 219 8.11 15.06 9.33
CA ASN A 219 9.21 15.65 10.09
C ASN A 219 10.21 14.55 10.50
N VAL A 220 11.50 14.88 10.55
CA VAL A 220 12.58 13.94 10.88
C VAL A 220 13.31 14.43 12.12
N PHE A 221 12.84 14.03 13.30
CA PHE A 221 13.40 14.51 14.56
C PHE A 221 14.54 13.60 15.05
N GLU A 222 15.50 14.22 15.75
CA GLU A 222 16.57 13.54 16.46
C GLU A 222 16.15 13.31 17.92
N GLY A 223 16.56 12.18 18.49
CA GLY A 223 16.26 11.84 19.89
C GLY A 223 14.80 11.41 20.12
N GLY A 224 14.40 11.45 21.39
CA GLY A 224 13.10 10.97 21.83
C GLY A 224 12.12 12.07 22.25
N ILE A 225 11.00 11.63 22.83
CA ILE A 225 9.96 12.53 23.34
C ILE A 225 10.49 13.26 24.59
N PRO A 226 10.41 14.61 24.67
CA PRO A 226 10.86 15.34 25.85
C PRO A 226 10.04 15.00 27.10
N LYS A 227 10.70 14.65 28.20
CA LYS A 227 10.03 14.38 29.49
C LYS A 227 9.26 15.61 30.02
N GLU A 228 9.69 16.81 29.63
CA GLU A 228 9.08 18.09 29.99
C GLU A 228 7.63 18.18 29.47
N PHE A 229 7.25 17.41 28.45
CA PHE A 229 5.86 17.37 27.97
C PHE A 229 4.89 16.87 29.05
N GLY A 230 5.37 16.15 30.06
CA GLY A 230 4.58 15.80 31.26
C GLY A 230 4.08 17.00 32.08
N LYS A 231 4.50 18.24 31.77
CA LYS A 231 3.99 19.49 32.37
C LYS A 231 2.72 20.02 31.70
N LEU A 232 2.36 19.54 30.50
CA LEU A 232 1.24 20.03 29.70
C LEU A 232 -0.11 19.51 30.23
N VAL A 233 -0.43 19.79 31.49
CA VAL A 233 -1.56 19.15 32.21
C VAL A 233 -2.95 19.37 31.59
N ASN A 234 -3.10 20.36 30.72
CA ASN A 234 -4.33 20.66 29.97
C ASN A 234 -4.39 19.97 28.59
N LEU A 235 -3.36 19.21 28.22
CA LEU A 235 -3.27 18.56 26.92
C LEU A 235 -4.30 17.43 26.80
N VAL A 236 -5.07 17.49 25.72
CA VAL A 236 -6.13 16.56 25.34
C VAL A 236 -5.66 15.67 24.19
N HIS A 237 -4.97 16.23 23.21
CA HIS A 237 -4.51 15.52 22.02
C HIS A 237 -3.00 15.66 21.82
N MET A 238 -2.30 14.53 21.66
CA MET A 238 -0.88 14.50 21.33
C MET A 238 -0.64 13.56 20.14
N ASP A 239 -0.19 14.13 19.02
CA ASP A 239 0.26 13.38 17.85
C ASP A 239 1.73 13.69 17.51
N LEU A 240 2.58 12.69 17.75
CA LEU A 240 4.01 12.68 17.44
C LEU A 240 4.34 11.50 16.52
N SER A 241 3.38 11.03 15.72
CA SER A 241 3.54 9.87 14.85
C SER A 241 4.40 10.15 13.63
N SER A 242 5.06 9.13 13.08
CA SER A 242 5.83 9.22 11.82
C SER A 242 6.95 10.28 11.84
N CYS A 243 7.78 10.27 12.89
CA CYS A 243 8.80 11.30 13.14
C CYS A 243 10.24 10.78 13.37
N GLU A 244 10.49 9.49 13.21
CA GLU A 244 11.76 8.82 13.52
C GLU A 244 12.21 8.92 15.01
N LEU A 245 11.30 9.27 15.92
CA LEU A 245 11.61 9.45 17.34
C LEU A 245 12.15 8.17 17.97
N ASP A 246 13.25 8.28 18.71
CA ASP A 246 13.91 7.15 19.37
C ASP A 246 13.81 7.19 20.91
N GLY A 247 14.52 6.28 21.58
CA GLY A 247 14.55 6.23 23.04
C GLY A 247 13.22 5.75 23.68
N PRO A 248 13.09 5.82 25.01
CA PRO A 248 11.91 5.33 25.72
C PRO A 248 10.77 6.34 25.73
N ILE A 249 9.54 5.84 25.83
CA ILE A 249 8.37 6.67 26.16
C ILE A 249 8.58 7.24 27.58
N PRO A 250 8.56 8.58 27.79
CA PRO A 250 8.75 9.17 29.11
C PRO A 250 7.61 8.81 30.07
N ARG A 251 7.96 8.40 31.29
CA ARG A 251 6.96 8.07 32.34
C ARG A 251 6.15 9.30 32.78
N GLU A 252 6.72 10.49 32.61
CA GLU A 252 6.15 11.78 32.96
C GLU A 252 4.89 12.10 32.13
N LEU A 253 4.72 11.48 30.96
CA LEU A 253 3.48 11.57 30.18
C LEU A 253 2.26 11.05 30.96
N GLY A 254 2.45 10.19 31.97
CA GLY A 254 1.38 9.76 32.87
C GLY A 254 0.78 10.87 33.74
N ASN A 255 1.32 12.10 33.71
CA ASN A 255 0.76 13.26 34.40
C ASN A 255 -0.37 13.95 33.61
N LEU A 256 -0.54 13.63 32.32
CA LEU A 256 -1.44 14.32 31.40
C LEU A 256 -2.89 13.82 31.54
N LYS A 257 -3.51 14.06 32.69
CA LYS A 257 -4.83 13.48 33.03
C LYS A 257 -5.98 13.93 32.12
N ALA A 258 -5.82 15.04 31.39
CA ALA A 258 -6.80 15.51 30.41
C ALA A 258 -6.68 14.78 29.05
N LEU A 259 -5.62 14.01 28.83
CA LEU A 259 -5.31 13.41 27.54
C LEU A 259 -6.34 12.35 27.15
N ASP A 260 -6.93 12.52 25.98
CA ASP A 260 -7.85 11.57 25.35
C ASP A 260 -7.20 10.79 24.20
N THR A 261 -6.18 11.35 23.55
CA THR A 261 -5.55 10.77 22.38
C THR A 261 -4.04 10.87 22.48
N LEU A 262 -3.38 9.71 22.35
CA LEU A 262 -1.93 9.59 22.31
C LEU A 262 -1.52 8.75 21.10
N TYR A 263 -0.99 9.43 20.08
CA TYR A 263 -0.46 8.81 18.87
C TYR A 263 1.06 8.97 18.82
N LEU A 264 1.76 7.84 18.95
CA LEU A 264 3.21 7.73 18.89
C LEU A 264 3.67 6.71 17.83
N HIS A 265 2.76 6.30 16.94
CA HIS A 265 3.00 5.22 15.99
C HIS A 265 4.00 5.60 14.88
N ILE A 266 4.61 4.60 14.24
CA ILE A 266 5.59 4.78 13.14
C ILE A 266 6.79 5.62 13.65
N ASN A 267 7.48 5.11 14.65
CA ASN A 267 8.69 5.74 15.20
C ASN A 267 9.72 4.64 15.53
N LEU A 268 10.81 5.01 16.19
CA LEU A 268 11.89 4.12 16.65
C LEU A 268 11.88 3.94 18.18
N LEU A 269 10.76 4.22 18.84
CA LEU A 269 10.64 4.20 20.30
C LEU A 269 10.94 2.79 20.84
N SER A 270 11.67 2.72 21.94
CA SER A 270 12.22 1.49 22.50
C SER A 270 11.94 1.36 24.00
N GLY A 271 12.34 0.25 24.61
CA GLY A 271 12.08 -0.03 26.02
C GLY A 271 10.63 -0.41 26.31
N SER A 272 10.27 -0.48 27.59
CA SER A 272 8.94 -0.92 28.03
C SER A 272 7.92 0.21 28.01
N ILE A 273 6.66 -0.14 27.75
CA ILE A 273 5.52 0.78 27.93
C ILE A 273 5.46 1.21 29.42
N PRO A 274 5.55 2.52 29.75
CA PRO A 274 5.52 2.97 31.13
C PRO A 274 4.17 2.69 31.79
N ARG A 275 4.18 2.03 32.95
CA ARG A 275 2.97 1.79 33.75
C ARG A 275 2.20 3.06 34.13
N GLN A 276 2.90 4.19 34.23
CA GLN A 276 2.32 5.49 34.56
C GLN A 276 1.31 5.97 33.51
N LEU A 277 1.36 5.48 32.27
CA LEU A 277 0.33 5.76 31.28
C LEU A 277 -1.05 5.20 31.69
N GLY A 278 -1.11 4.26 32.64
CA GLY A 278 -2.36 3.83 33.28
C GLY A 278 -3.09 4.93 34.07
N ASN A 279 -2.43 6.06 34.38
CA ASN A 279 -3.05 7.22 35.03
C ASN A 279 -3.90 8.08 34.08
N LEU A 280 -3.84 7.82 32.76
CA LEU A 280 -4.54 8.60 31.73
C LEU A 280 -6.01 8.15 31.63
N THR A 281 -6.80 8.32 32.69
CA THR A 281 -8.15 7.73 32.79
C THR A 281 -9.15 8.25 31.75
N ASN A 282 -8.86 9.37 31.09
CA ASN A 282 -9.65 9.94 30.00
C ASN A 282 -9.23 9.43 28.61
N LEU A 283 -8.19 8.60 28.51
CA LEU A 283 -7.64 8.13 27.24
C LEU A 283 -8.67 7.28 26.48
N VAL A 284 -9.00 7.74 25.28
CA VAL A 284 -9.91 7.13 24.31
C VAL A 284 -9.13 6.42 23.21
N ASN A 285 -8.06 7.04 22.72
CA ASN A 285 -7.27 6.52 21.60
C ASN A 285 -5.80 6.37 22.01
N LEU A 286 -5.28 5.15 21.94
CA LEU A 286 -3.88 4.85 22.19
C LEU A 286 -3.30 4.06 21.02
N ASP A 287 -2.38 4.69 20.29
CA ASP A 287 -1.63 4.03 19.24
C ASP A 287 -0.11 4.16 19.45
N LEU A 288 0.51 3.03 19.81
CA LEU A 288 1.96 2.88 19.98
C LEU A 288 2.56 1.94 18.93
N SER A 289 1.84 1.68 17.84
CA SER A 289 2.21 0.69 16.84
C SER A 289 3.45 1.07 16.03
N ASN A 290 4.06 0.08 15.36
CA ASN A 290 5.21 0.26 14.47
C ASN A 290 6.36 1.03 15.16
N ASN A 291 6.90 0.41 16.21
CA ASN A 291 8.00 0.90 17.03
C ASN A 291 8.91 -0.29 17.43
N ALA A 292 9.87 -0.07 18.31
CA ALA A 292 10.77 -1.08 18.88
C ALA A 292 10.47 -1.40 20.36
N LEU A 293 9.22 -1.20 20.82
CA LEU A 293 8.82 -1.39 22.22
C LEU A 293 8.94 -2.86 22.64
N THR A 294 9.38 -3.08 23.88
CA THR A 294 9.59 -4.40 24.51
C THR A 294 8.79 -4.52 25.81
N GLY A 295 8.89 -5.67 26.49
CA GLY A 295 8.16 -5.90 27.74
C GLY A 295 6.71 -6.33 27.52
N GLU A 296 5.90 -6.21 28.57
CA GLU A 296 4.51 -6.64 28.62
C GLU A 296 3.54 -5.45 28.62
N ILE A 297 2.25 -5.72 28.39
CA ILE A 297 1.20 -4.70 28.55
C ILE A 297 1.01 -4.42 30.05
N PRO A 298 1.16 -3.16 30.54
CA PRO A 298 1.08 -2.85 31.96
C PRO A 298 -0.32 -3.11 32.56
N PHE A 299 -0.38 -3.77 33.71
CA PHE A 299 -1.64 -4.05 34.40
C PHE A 299 -2.44 -2.78 34.76
N GLU A 300 -1.74 -1.68 35.01
CA GLU A 300 -2.32 -0.38 35.33
C GLU A 300 -3.27 0.15 34.24
N PHE A 301 -3.16 -0.35 33.00
CA PHE A 301 -4.08 -0.01 31.89
C PHE A 301 -5.51 -0.51 32.14
N ALA A 302 -5.73 -1.37 33.14
CA ALA A 302 -7.06 -1.71 33.63
C ALA A 302 -7.90 -0.47 34.02
N SER A 303 -7.24 0.65 34.33
CA SER A 303 -7.88 1.92 34.69
C SER A 303 -8.38 2.75 33.50
N LEU A 304 -7.97 2.43 32.27
CA LEU A 304 -8.30 3.18 31.04
C LEU A 304 -9.71 2.86 30.53
N LYS A 305 -10.74 3.18 31.32
CA LYS A 305 -12.12 2.78 31.05
C LYS A 305 -12.76 3.47 29.82
N GLN A 306 -12.17 4.56 29.33
CA GLN A 306 -12.64 5.27 28.14
C GLN A 306 -12.05 4.73 26.82
N LEU A 307 -11.10 3.80 26.91
CA LEU A 307 -10.33 3.34 25.75
C LEU A 307 -11.23 2.65 24.71
N LYS A 308 -11.18 3.17 23.48
CA LYS A 308 -11.87 2.65 22.29
C LYS A 308 -10.90 2.03 21.30
N LEU A 309 -9.79 2.72 21.02
CA LEU A 309 -8.72 2.27 20.13
C LEU A 309 -7.50 1.89 20.97
N PHE A 310 -7.09 0.63 20.87
CA PHE A 310 -5.91 0.12 21.55
C PHE A 310 -5.00 -0.62 20.57
N ASN A 311 -4.01 0.09 20.02
CA ASN A 311 -3.09 -0.41 19.01
C ASN A 311 -1.65 -0.47 19.55
N LEU A 312 -1.06 -1.65 19.48
CA LEU A 312 0.34 -1.94 19.87
C LEU A 312 1.07 -2.78 18.81
N PHE A 313 0.50 -2.95 17.62
CA PHE A 313 1.02 -3.86 16.59
C PHE A 313 2.40 -3.46 16.06
N MET A 314 3.11 -4.40 15.41
CA MET A 314 4.48 -4.20 14.89
C MET A 314 5.44 -3.65 15.95
N ASN A 315 5.57 -4.37 17.06
CA ASN A 315 6.55 -4.08 18.12
C ASN A 315 7.29 -5.39 18.51
N ARG A 316 8.02 -5.37 19.62
CA ARG A 316 8.70 -6.54 20.19
C ARG A 316 8.10 -6.92 21.56
N LEU A 317 6.82 -6.63 21.79
CA LEU A 317 6.11 -6.91 23.03
C LEU A 317 5.92 -8.41 23.22
N HIS A 318 5.91 -8.86 24.47
CA HIS A 318 5.76 -10.26 24.86
C HIS A 318 4.86 -10.41 26.09
N GLY A 319 4.77 -11.63 26.63
CA GLY A 319 3.87 -11.94 27.74
C GLY A 319 2.45 -12.25 27.27
N SER A 320 1.52 -12.42 28.21
CA SER A 320 0.11 -12.66 27.90
C SER A 320 -0.64 -11.36 27.62
N ILE A 321 -1.71 -11.44 26.82
CA ILE A 321 -2.72 -10.38 26.75
C ILE A 321 -3.48 -10.38 28.10
N PRO A 322 -3.43 -9.30 28.91
CA PRO A 322 -4.06 -9.30 30.22
C PRO A 322 -5.59 -9.43 30.16
N ASP A 323 -6.18 -10.13 31.13
CA ASP A 323 -7.63 -10.38 31.16
C ASP A 323 -8.48 -9.09 31.22
N TYR A 324 -7.98 -8.03 31.86
CA TYR A 324 -8.71 -6.76 31.95
C TYR A 324 -8.98 -6.13 30.58
N VAL A 325 -8.23 -6.50 29.53
CA VAL A 325 -8.46 -6.02 28.15
C VAL A 325 -9.86 -6.41 27.68
N ALA A 326 -10.33 -7.60 28.07
CA ALA A 326 -11.70 -8.03 27.79
C ALA A 326 -12.75 -7.28 28.61
N ASP A 327 -12.38 -6.72 29.77
CA ASP A 327 -13.26 -5.97 30.66
C ASP A 327 -13.27 -4.45 30.34
N LEU A 328 -12.62 -4.01 29.26
CA LEU A 328 -12.67 -2.62 28.79
C LEU A 328 -14.05 -2.32 28.17
N PRO A 329 -14.86 -1.43 28.78
CA PRO A 329 -16.28 -1.30 28.44
C PRO A 329 -16.53 -0.59 27.11
N ASN A 330 -15.54 0.16 26.61
CA ASN A 330 -15.64 0.98 25.40
C ASN A 330 -14.77 0.47 24.25
N LEU A 331 -14.06 -0.65 24.42
CA LEU A 331 -13.10 -1.13 23.41
C LEU A 331 -13.81 -1.53 22.10
N GLU A 332 -13.45 -0.83 21.03
CA GLU A 332 -13.98 -1.02 19.67
C GLU A 332 -12.93 -1.66 18.76
N THR A 333 -11.65 -1.27 18.91
CA THR A 333 -10.54 -1.70 18.06
C THR A 333 -9.38 -2.19 18.92
N LEU A 334 -8.95 -3.43 18.69
CA LEU A 334 -7.79 -4.04 19.34
C LEU A 334 -6.82 -4.60 18.28
N GLY A 335 -5.68 -3.94 18.12
CA GLY A 335 -4.62 -4.32 17.17
C GLY A 335 -3.31 -4.64 17.88
N LEU A 336 -2.97 -5.93 18.01
CA LEU A 336 -1.75 -6.43 18.69
C LEU A 336 -0.85 -7.26 17.78
N TRP A 337 -1.10 -7.27 16.48
CA TRP A 337 -0.43 -8.14 15.51
C TRP A 337 1.08 -7.86 15.35
N MET A 338 1.83 -8.84 14.82
CA MET A 338 3.29 -8.76 14.65
C MET A 338 4.01 -8.35 15.95
N ASN A 339 3.79 -9.15 16.99
CA ASN A 339 4.48 -9.09 18.28
C ASN A 339 4.89 -10.51 18.70
N ASN A 340 5.28 -10.68 19.96
CA ASN A 340 5.68 -11.94 20.55
C ASN A 340 4.76 -12.35 21.73
N PHE A 341 3.47 -12.00 21.68
CA PHE A 341 2.50 -12.33 22.72
C PHE A 341 2.26 -13.85 22.83
N THR A 342 2.19 -14.36 24.05
CA THR A 342 1.97 -15.77 24.40
C THR A 342 0.68 -15.93 25.23
N GLY A 343 0.41 -17.13 25.72
CA GLY A 343 -0.79 -17.39 26.53
C GLY A 343 -2.05 -17.53 25.69
N ILE A 344 -3.22 -17.33 26.30
CA ILE A 344 -4.54 -17.44 25.64
C ILE A 344 -5.12 -16.07 25.31
N ILE A 345 -6.03 -16.02 24.35
CA ILE A 345 -6.89 -14.86 24.15
C ILE A 345 -7.89 -14.80 25.33
N PRO A 346 -8.05 -13.65 26.04
CA PRO A 346 -8.99 -13.51 27.14
C PRO A 346 -10.41 -13.98 26.76
N GLN A 347 -10.95 -14.93 27.51
CA GLN A 347 -12.18 -15.65 27.11
C GLN A 347 -13.45 -14.80 27.15
N LYS A 348 -13.41 -13.66 27.86
CA LYS A 348 -14.52 -12.69 27.90
C LYS A 348 -14.46 -11.66 26.77
N LEU A 349 -13.42 -11.67 25.93
CA LEU A 349 -13.28 -10.68 24.87
C LEU A 349 -14.50 -10.70 23.93
N GLY A 350 -15.03 -9.51 23.65
CA GLY A 350 -16.28 -9.32 22.89
C GLY A 350 -17.55 -9.19 23.76
N GLN A 351 -17.51 -9.54 25.05
CA GLN A 351 -18.67 -9.37 25.96
C GLN A 351 -19.02 -7.90 26.22
N ASN A 352 -18.11 -6.96 25.97
CA ASN A 352 -18.40 -5.53 26.05
C ASN A 352 -19.45 -5.06 25.02
N GLY A 353 -19.72 -5.88 24.00
CA GLY A 353 -20.70 -5.63 22.96
C GLY A 353 -20.35 -4.54 21.95
N LYS A 354 -19.14 -3.97 22.00
CA LYS A 354 -18.70 -2.86 21.14
C LYS A 354 -17.55 -3.19 20.19
N LEU A 355 -16.92 -4.36 20.35
CA LEU A 355 -15.77 -4.76 19.53
C LEU A 355 -16.15 -4.85 18.04
N GLN A 356 -15.42 -4.11 17.21
CA GLN A 356 -15.63 -4.01 15.75
C GLN A 356 -14.42 -4.59 14.97
N LEU A 357 -13.20 -4.36 15.45
CA LEU A 357 -11.97 -4.84 14.81
C LEU A 357 -11.09 -5.55 15.85
N LEU A 358 -10.74 -6.80 15.54
CA LEU A 358 -9.76 -7.58 16.29
C LEU A 358 -8.68 -8.12 15.35
N ASP A 359 -7.44 -7.68 15.54
CA ASP A 359 -6.27 -8.24 14.88
C ASP A 359 -5.18 -8.63 15.88
N LEU A 360 -5.00 -9.94 16.06
CA LEU A 360 -3.99 -10.55 16.92
C LEU A 360 -2.99 -11.40 16.13
N SER A 361 -2.93 -11.22 14.80
CA SER A 361 -2.15 -12.08 13.92
C SER A 361 -0.64 -12.03 14.15
N SER A 362 0.07 -13.06 13.70
CA SER A 362 1.54 -13.12 13.77
C SER A 362 2.06 -12.93 15.20
N ASN A 363 1.56 -13.76 16.12
CA ASN A 363 1.97 -13.84 17.52
C ASN A 363 2.22 -15.31 17.91
N LYS A 364 2.38 -15.59 19.20
CA LYS A 364 2.54 -16.94 19.76
C LYS A 364 1.34 -17.33 20.64
N LEU A 365 0.15 -16.86 20.32
CA LEU A 365 -1.07 -17.11 21.09
C LEU A 365 -1.53 -18.56 20.95
N THR A 366 -2.05 -19.12 22.03
CA THR A 366 -2.52 -20.51 22.16
C THR A 366 -3.97 -20.53 22.66
N GLY A 367 -4.51 -21.74 22.89
CA GLY A 367 -5.86 -21.89 23.41
C GLY A 367 -6.94 -21.66 22.35
N LYS A 368 -8.19 -21.54 22.81
CA LYS A 368 -9.37 -21.45 21.96
C LYS A 368 -9.73 -20.01 21.61
N ILE A 369 -10.31 -19.82 20.43
CA ILE A 369 -10.96 -18.56 20.05
C ILE A 369 -12.12 -18.28 21.04
N PRO A 370 -12.20 -17.08 21.65
CA PRO A 370 -13.28 -16.78 22.58
C PRO A 370 -14.66 -16.92 21.93
N PRO A 371 -15.64 -17.56 22.59
CA PRO A 371 -16.93 -17.86 21.97
C PRO A 371 -17.81 -16.62 21.77
N ASN A 372 -17.58 -15.57 22.55
CA ASN A 372 -18.45 -14.39 22.61
C ASN A 372 -17.96 -13.20 21.75
N LEU A 373 -16.96 -13.40 20.89
CA LEU A 373 -16.34 -12.33 20.10
C LEU A 373 -17.34 -11.49 19.29
N CYS A 374 -18.43 -12.11 18.82
CA CYS A 374 -19.47 -11.42 18.05
C CYS A 374 -20.88 -11.54 18.68
N SER A 375 -20.99 -11.62 20.00
CA SER A 375 -22.30 -11.74 20.66
C SER A 375 -23.23 -10.54 20.39
N SER A 376 -22.66 -9.35 20.13
CA SER A 376 -23.41 -8.12 19.84
C SER A 376 -23.62 -7.84 18.36
N ASN A 377 -23.13 -8.71 17.47
CA ASN A 377 -23.22 -8.51 16.01
C ASN A 377 -22.64 -7.15 15.56
N GLN A 378 -21.54 -6.72 16.19
CA GLN A 378 -20.78 -5.50 15.84
C GLN A 378 -19.42 -5.82 15.21
N LEU A 379 -18.90 -7.04 15.37
CA LEU A 379 -17.58 -7.44 14.88
C LEU A 379 -17.59 -7.49 13.35
N ARG A 380 -16.73 -6.67 12.72
CA ARG A 380 -16.58 -6.58 11.26
C ARG A 380 -15.35 -7.32 10.78
N ILE A 381 -14.24 -7.17 11.50
CA ILE A 381 -12.93 -7.70 11.08
C ILE A 381 -12.37 -8.58 12.20
N LEU A 382 -12.13 -9.84 11.87
CA LEU A 382 -11.52 -10.83 12.75
C LEU A 382 -10.27 -11.43 12.09
N ILE A 383 -9.10 -11.13 12.64
CA ILE A 383 -7.81 -11.53 12.09
C ILE A 383 -6.97 -12.17 13.20
N LEU A 384 -6.82 -13.50 13.12
CA LEU A 384 -6.09 -14.32 14.10
C LEU A 384 -5.02 -15.22 13.45
N LEU A 385 -4.76 -15.06 12.15
CA LEU A 385 -3.82 -15.89 11.40
C LEU A 385 -2.40 -15.90 12.00
N LYS A 386 -1.62 -16.94 11.72
CA LYS A 386 -0.22 -17.07 12.19
C LYS A 386 -0.11 -17.02 13.73
N ASN A 387 -0.78 -17.96 14.37
CA ASN A 387 -0.69 -18.20 15.81
C ASN A 387 -0.66 -19.73 16.07
N PHE A 388 -0.79 -20.13 17.34
CA PHE A 388 -0.87 -21.53 17.77
C PHE A 388 -2.26 -21.85 18.35
N LEU A 389 -3.32 -21.23 17.81
CA LEU A 389 -4.69 -21.41 18.30
C LEU A 389 -5.19 -22.82 18.00
N LEU A 390 -5.96 -23.38 18.93
CA LEU A 390 -6.44 -24.76 18.92
C LEU A 390 -7.95 -24.84 19.20
N GLY A 391 -8.54 -25.98 18.87
CA GLY A 391 -9.97 -26.22 19.05
C GLY A 391 -10.81 -25.69 17.89
N PRO A 392 -12.15 -25.80 18.00
CA PRO A 392 -13.06 -25.42 16.93
C PRO A 392 -13.23 -23.91 16.80
N ILE A 393 -13.56 -23.49 15.58
CA ILE A 393 -14.08 -22.14 15.34
C ILE A 393 -15.45 -22.06 16.05
N PRO A 394 -15.70 -21.04 16.91
CA PRO A 394 -16.96 -20.94 17.64
C PRO A 394 -18.18 -20.82 16.74
N GLU A 395 -19.23 -21.60 17.03
CA GLU A 395 -20.49 -21.60 16.25
C GLU A 395 -21.15 -20.21 16.16
N ALA A 396 -21.01 -19.38 17.21
CA ALA A 396 -21.54 -18.02 17.23
C ALA A 396 -20.99 -17.13 16.10
N LEU A 397 -19.79 -17.42 15.56
CA LEU A 397 -19.25 -16.70 14.41
C LEU A 397 -20.03 -16.99 13.13
N GLY A 398 -20.66 -18.17 13.01
CA GLY A 398 -21.50 -18.53 11.87
C GLY A 398 -22.81 -17.73 11.79
N ALA A 399 -23.22 -17.08 12.89
CA ALA A 399 -24.41 -16.22 12.97
C ALA A 399 -24.08 -14.71 12.99
N CYS A 400 -22.80 -14.34 12.90
CA CYS A 400 -22.33 -12.97 13.01
C CYS A 400 -22.46 -12.20 11.69
N SER A 401 -23.67 -11.73 11.39
CA SER A 401 -24.01 -11.01 10.14
C SER A 401 -23.21 -9.72 9.87
N SER A 402 -22.55 -9.14 10.89
CA SER A 402 -21.71 -7.95 10.74
C SER A 402 -20.32 -8.22 10.14
N LEU A 403 -19.85 -9.47 10.12
CA LEU A 403 -18.50 -9.80 9.64
C LEU A 403 -18.36 -9.50 8.15
N THR A 404 -17.28 -8.79 7.82
CA THR A 404 -16.83 -8.52 6.47
C THR A 404 -15.55 -9.27 6.14
N ARG A 405 -14.68 -9.52 7.14
CA ARG A 405 -13.37 -10.13 6.95
C ARG A 405 -13.02 -11.11 8.06
N VAL A 406 -12.72 -12.35 7.68
CA VAL A 406 -12.29 -13.42 8.61
C VAL A 406 -10.99 -14.04 8.11
N ARG A 407 -9.93 -13.97 8.93
CA ARG A 407 -8.62 -14.56 8.64
C ARG A 407 -8.11 -15.37 9.82
N LEU A 408 -8.28 -16.69 9.76
CA LEU A 408 -7.93 -17.65 10.81
C LEU A 408 -6.85 -18.66 10.37
N GLY A 409 -6.32 -18.51 9.15
CA GLY A 409 -5.34 -19.44 8.59
C GLY A 409 -4.02 -19.56 9.38
N GLN A 410 -3.23 -20.59 9.10
CA GLN A 410 -1.93 -20.84 9.74
C GLN A 410 -2.04 -20.91 11.27
N ASN A 411 -2.90 -21.82 11.74
CA ASN A 411 -3.14 -22.15 13.15
C ASN A 411 -3.30 -23.68 13.29
N TYR A 412 -3.73 -24.15 14.46
CA TYR A 412 -4.03 -25.56 14.75
C TYR A 412 -5.53 -25.78 15.01
N LEU A 413 -6.40 -24.98 14.36
CA LEU A 413 -7.86 -25.06 14.53
C LEU A 413 -8.38 -26.38 13.95
N ASN A 414 -9.36 -26.98 14.61
CA ASN A 414 -9.91 -28.28 14.22
C ASN A 414 -11.45 -28.28 14.21
N GLY A 415 -12.06 -29.43 13.92
CA GLY A 415 -13.51 -29.54 13.81
C GLY A 415 -14.06 -28.88 12.54
N SER A 416 -15.39 -28.79 12.45
CA SER A 416 -16.07 -28.24 11.27
C SER A 416 -16.03 -26.73 11.20
N ILE A 417 -16.10 -26.21 9.97
CA ILE A 417 -16.43 -24.81 9.72
C ILE A 417 -17.88 -24.59 10.20
N PRO A 418 -18.16 -23.60 11.09
CA PRO A 418 -19.49 -23.32 11.58
C PRO A 418 -20.51 -23.09 10.47
N ASN A 419 -21.74 -23.56 10.70
CA ASN A 419 -22.81 -23.37 9.72
C ASN A 419 -23.07 -21.87 9.49
N GLY A 420 -23.27 -21.49 8.24
CA GLY A 420 -23.53 -20.10 7.86
C GLY A 420 -22.29 -19.19 7.75
N LEU A 421 -21.12 -19.56 8.32
CA LEU A 421 -19.95 -18.68 8.37
C LEU A 421 -19.54 -18.16 6.99
N ILE A 422 -19.38 -19.05 6.01
CA ILE A 422 -19.00 -18.66 4.65
C ILE A 422 -20.16 -18.03 3.84
N TYR A 423 -21.38 -18.10 4.36
CA TYR A 423 -22.61 -17.59 3.73
C TYR A 423 -23.10 -16.29 4.38
N LEU A 424 -22.32 -15.69 5.29
CA LEU A 424 -22.67 -14.44 5.92
C LEU A 424 -22.85 -13.31 4.87
N PRO A 425 -23.88 -12.46 5.00
CA PRO A 425 -24.31 -11.56 3.93
C PRO A 425 -23.28 -10.47 3.59
N LEU A 426 -22.51 -10.01 4.58
CA LEU A 426 -21.52 -8.95 4.42
C LEU A 426 -20.09 -9.47 4.23
N LEU A 427 -19.87 -10.78 4.32
CA LEU A 427 -18.54 -11.37 4.28
C LEU A 427 -17.96 -11.26 2.87
N SER A 428 -16.81 -10.58 2.75
CA SER A 428 -16.09 -10.39 1.49
C SER A 428 -14.81 -11.23 1.40
N LEU A 429 -14.23 -11.60 2.54
CA LEU A 429 -13.00 -12.41 2.58
C LEU A 429 -13.02 -13.42 3.74
N ALA A 430 -12.75 -14.69 3.40
CA ALA A 430 -12.55 -15.77 4.34
C ALA A 430 -11.23 -16.52 4.03
N GLU A 431 -10.30 -16.50 4.98
CA GLU A 431 -9.00 -17.19 4.92
C GLU A 431 -8.85 -18.15 6.11
N LEU A 432 -9.03 -19.44 5.88
CA LEU A 432 -8.97 -20.51 6.89
C LEU A 432 -7.87 -21.56 6.60
N GLN A 433 -6.99 -21.28 5.63
CA GLN A 433 -5.98 -22.21 5.14
C GLN A 433 -4.96 -22.66 6.19
N ASN A 434 -4.29 -23.80 5.99
CA ASN A 434 -3.25 -24.31 6.89
C ASN A 434 -3.76 -24.46 8.34
N ASN A 435 -4.77 -25.31 8.51
CA ASN A 435 -5.34 -25.71 9.81
C ASN A 435 -5.64 -27.23 9.78
N TYR A 436 -6.32 -27.75 10.80
CA TYR A 436 -6.83 -29.12 10.87
C TYR A 436 -8.37 -29.16 10.79
N LEU A 437 -8.98 -28.20 10.08
CA LEU A 437 -10.43 -28.16 9.92
C LEU A 437 -10.91 -29.39 9.15
N SER A 438 -11.99 -30.00 9.62
CA SER A 438 -12.52 -31.26 9.10
C SER A 438 -14.03 -31.19 8.88
N GLY A 439 -14.66 -32.30 8.49
CA GLY A 439 -16.08 -32.33 8.15
C GLY A 439 -16.36 -31.86 6.72
N MET A 440 -17.63 -31.61 6.43
CA MET A 440 -18.12 -31.28 5.08
C MET A 440 -18.43 -29.79 4.95
N LEU A 441 -18.31 -29.26 3.74
CA LEU A 441 -18.91 -27.96 3.40
C LEU A 441 -20.41 -28.18 3.22
N LEU A 442 -21.21 -27.59 4.11
CA LEU A 442 -22.66 -27.73 4.11
C LEU A 442 -23.31 -26.88 3.03
N GLU A 443 -24.46 -27.32 2.53
CA GLU A 443 -25.29 -26.49 1.66
C GLU A 443 -25.87 -25.30 2.42
N ASN A 444 -26.06 -24.18 1.71
CA ASN A 444 -26.68 -23.00 2.31
C ASN A 444 -28.14 -23.30 2.73
N SER A 445 -28.36 -23.45 4.02
CA SER A 445 -29.67 -23.73 4.63
C SER A 445 -30.55 -22.48 4.74
N ASN A 446 -29.95 -21.29 4.67
CA ASN A 446 -30.65 -20.01 4.71
C ASN A 446 -30.77 -19.46 3.28
N GLY A 447 -31.94 -19.60 2.67
CA GLY A 447 -32.29 -18.96 1.40
C GLY A 447 -32.44 -17.44 1.53
N SER A 448 -31.49 -16.75 2.18
CA SER A 448 -31.47 -15.30 2.27
C SER A 448 -31.48 -14.71 0.85
N LEU A 449 -32.44 -13.81 0.58
CA LEU A 449 -32.61 -13.14 -0.71
C LEU A 449 -31.42 -12.25 -1.12
N GLU A 450 -30.53 -11.94 -0.19
CA GLU A 450 -29.32 -11.14 -0.43
C GLU A 450 -28.14 -12.04 -0.81
N PRO A 451 -27.53 -11.86 -2.01
CA PRO A 451 -26.38 -12.65 -2.43
C PRO A 451 -25.17 -12.34 -1.56
N ALA A 452 -24.46 -13.39 -1.12
CA ALA A 452 -23.25 -13.25 -0.33
C ALA A 452 -22.16 -12.51 -1.12
N LYS A 453 -21.53 -11.50 -0.49
CA LYS A 453 -20.53 -10.60 -1.10
C LYS A 453 -19.11 -11.18 -1.15
N LEU A 454 -18.98 -12.50 -1.03
CA LEU A 454 -17.69 -13.17 -0.87
C LEU A 454 -16.86 -13.03 -2.14
N GLY A 455 -15.75 -12.29 -2.05
CA GLY A 455 -14.78 -12.09 -3.12
C GLY A 455 -13.62 -13.07 -3.06
N GLN A 456 -13.25 -13.53 -1.87
CA GLN A 456 -12.16 -14.48 -1.69
C GLN A 456 -12.49 -15.54 -0.63
N LEU A 457 -12.30 -16.81 -1.00
CA LEU A 457 -12.40 -17.97 -0.11
C LEU A 457 -11.14 -18.83 -0.23
N ASN A 458 -10.39 -18.94 0.87
CA ASN A 458 -9.22 -19.79 0.95
C ASN A 458 -9.37 -20.81 2.10
N LEU A 459 -9.51 -22.08 1.73
CA LEU A 459 -9.63 -23.23 2.63
C LEU A 459 -8.49 -24.24 2.44
N ALA A 460 -7.42 -23.85 1.72
CA ALA A 460 -6.36 -24.76 1.34
C ALA A 460 -5.64 -25.41 2.54
N ASP A 461 -5.07 -26.59 2.35
CA ASP A 461 -4.25 -27.31 3.33
C ASP A 461 -5.01 -27.53 4.66
N ASN A 462 -6.09 -28.30 4.60
CA ASN A 462 -6.96 -28.70 5.72
C ASN A 462 -7.36 -30.19 5.59
N LEU A 463 -8.29 -30.65 6.42
CA LEU A 463 -8.85 -32.02 6.43
C LEU A 463 -10.33 -32.04 5.99
N LEU A 464 -10.77 -31.05 5.21
CA LEU A 464 -12.16 -30.95 4.76
C LEU A 464 -12.48 -32.07 3.76
N SER A 465 -13.68 -32.63 3.85
CA SER A 465 -14.07 -33.85 3.15
C SER A 465 -15.48 -33.75 2.54
N GLY A 466 -15.92 -34.80 1.83
CA GLY A 466 -17.22 -34.83 1.17
C GLY A 466 -17.24 -34.10 -0.19
N PRO A 467 -18.41 -33.99 -0.83
CA PRO A 467 -18.57 -33.31 -2.11
C PRO A 467 -18.54 -31.79 -1.98
N LEU A 468 -18.18 -31.12 -3.07
CA LEU A 468 -18.31 -29.66 -3.18
C LEU A 468 -19.81 -29.30 -3.27
N PRO A 469 -20.33 -28.41 -2.42
CA PRO A 469 -21.74 -28.06 -2.43
C PRO A 469 -22.10 -27.19 -3.64
N HIS A 470 -23.30 -27.35 -4.17
CA HIS A 470 -23.78 -26.56 -5.30
C HIS A 470 -23.90 -25.08 -4.96
N SER A 471 -24.21 -24.76 -3.69
CA SER A 471 -24.31 -23.40 -3.16
C SER A 471 -23.01 -22.58 -3.22
N LEU A 472 -21.85 -23.18 -3.53
CA LEU A 472 -20.65 -22.39 -3.85
C LEU A 472 -20.90 -21.42 -5.02
N SER A 473 -21.80 -21.78 -5.94
CA SER A 473 -22.15 -20.91 -7.06
C SER A 473 -22.95 -19.67 -6.68
N ASN A 474 -23.47 -19.60 -5.44
CA ASN A 474 -24.16 -18.42 -4.92
C ASN A 474 -23.22 -17.22 -4.74
N PHE A 475 -21.90 -17.42 -4.71
CA PHE A 475 -20.91 -16.36 -4.56
C PHE A 475 -20.60 -15.69 -5.91
N SER A 476 -21.57 -14.95 -6.46
CA SER A 476 -21.44 -14.32 -7.79
C SER A 476 -20.29 -13.32 -7.91
N SER A 477 -19.80 -12.78 -6.80
CA SER A 477 -18.68 -11.83 -6.72
C SER A 477 -17.32 -12.50 -6.47
N LEU A 478 -17.27 -13.84 -6.37
CA LEU A 478 -16.06 -14.57 -6.01
C LEU A 478 -15.00 -14.47 -7.10
N GLN A 479 -13.82 -13.98 -6.72
CA GLN A 479 -12.65 -13.84 -7.57
C GLN A 479 -11.58 -14.91 -7.29
N ILE A 480 -11.44 -15.32 -6.03
CA ILE A 480 -10.41 -16.29 -5.63
C ILE A 480 -11.05 -17.42 -4.84
N LEU A 481 -10.92 -18.64 -5.35
CA LEU A 481 -11.36 -19.87 -4.70
C LEU A 481 -10.19 -20.86 -4.60
N LEU A 482 -9.69 -21.07 -3.37
CA LEU A 482 -8.56 -21.96 -3.09
C LEU A 482 -9.01 -23.08 -2.14
N LEU A 483 -9.14 -24.29 -2.67
CA LEU A 483 -9.57 -25.50 -1.96
C LEU A 483 -8.49 -26.59 -1.94
N GLY A 484 -7.30 -26.30 -2.48
CA GLY A 484 -6.27 -27.30 -2.69
C GLY A 484 -5.73 -27.92 -1.39
N GLY A 485 -5.30 -29.19 -1.42
CA GLY A 485 -4.72 -29.85 -0.25
C GLY A 485 -5.76 -30.23 0.83
N ASN A 486 -6.89 -30.79 0.41
CA ASN A 486 -7.98 -31.26 1.28
C ASN A 486 -8.34 -32.72 0.93
N GLN A 487 -9.47 -33.22 1.46
CA GLN A 487 -10.03 -34.54 1.21
C GLN A 487 -11.38 -34.46 0.46
N PHE A 488 -11.63 -33.41 -0.32
CA PHE A 488 -12.85 -33.28 -1.11
C PHE A 488 -12.97 -34.43 -2.10
N SER A 489 -14.18 -34.95 -2.29
CA SER A 489 -14.46 -36.16 -3.08
C SER A 489 -15.71 -35.97 -3.95
N GLY A 490 -16.05 -36.96 -4.79
CA GLY A 490 -17.17 -36.83 -5.72
C GLY A 490 -16.86 -35.89 -6.91
N PRO A 491 -17.87 -35.57 -7.73
CA PRO A 491 -17.69 -34.76 -8.94
C PRO A 491 -17.52 -33.27 -8.66
N ILE A 492 -16.82 -32.57 -9.56
CA ILE A 492 -16.86 -31.10 -9.62
C ILE A 492 -18.26 -30.71 -10.11
N PRO A 493 -19.05 -29.92 -9.35
CA PRO A 493 -20.42 -29.59 -9.73
C PRO A 493 -20.44 -28.67 -10.97
N PRO A 494 -21.34 -28.90 -11.95
CA PRO A 494 -21.50 -28.00 -13.11
C PRO A 494 -21.80 -26.54 -12.74
N SER A 495 -22.38 -26.31 -11.55
CA SER A 495 -22.65 -24.97 -11.03
C SER A 495 -21.39 -24.13 -10.82
N ILE A 496 -20.19 -24.72 -10.82
CA ILE A 496 -18.92 -23.98 -10.80
C ILE A 496 -18.81 -22.97 -11.95
N GLY A 497 -19.41 -23.28 -13.10
CA GLY A 497 -19.44 -22.38 -14.27
C GLY A 497 -20.24 -21.10 -14.07
N GLN A 498 -21.00 -20.97 -12.98
CA GLN A 498 -21.74 -19.75 -12.63
C GLN A 498 -20.87 -18.72 -11.88
N LEU A 499 -19.62 -19.08 -11.53
CA LEU A 499 -18.66 -18.18 -10.89
C LEU A 499 -18.00 -17.25 -11.92
N HIS A 500 -18.80 -16.40 -12.57
CA HIS A 500 -18.37 -15.61 -13.73
C HIS A 500 -17.22 -14.62 -13.42
N GLN A 501 -17.00 -14.26 -12.16
CA GLN A 501 -15.97 -13.31 -11.72
C GLN A 501 -14.67 -13.99 -11.25
N VAL A 502 -14.60 -15.33 -11.26
CA VAL A 502 -13.44 -16.05 -10.72
C VAL A 502 -12.20 -15.84 -11.59
N LEU A 503 -11.11 -15.44 -10.94
CA LEU A 503 -9.78 -15.23 -11.51
C LEU A 503 -8.85 -16.41 -11.22
N LYS A 504 -8.87 -16.91 -9.97
CA LYS A 504 -8.03 -18.01 -9.50
C LYS A 504 -8.88 -19.13 -8.90
N LEU A 505 -8.80 -20.32 -9.49
CA LEU A 505 -9.46 -21.54 -9.04
C LEU A 505 -8.42 -22.64 -8.81
N ASP A 506 -8.26 -23.05 -7.55
CA ASP A 506 -7.38 -24.15 -7.14
C ASP A 506 -8.19 -25.24 -6.42
N LEU A 507 -8.31 -26.39 -7.08
CA LEU A 507 -8.95 -27.61 -6.59
C LEU A 507 -7.93 -28.75 -6.41
N SER A 508 -6.63 -28.45 -6.47
CA SER A 508 -5.55 -29.43 -6.53
C SER A 508 -5.45 -30.28 -5.27
N ARG A 509 -4.77 -31.44 -5.34
CA ARG A 509 -4.44 -32.27 -4.17
C ARG A 509 -5.69 -32.60 -3.33
N ASN A 510 -6.68 -33.20 -3.97
CA ASN A 510 -7.95 -33.65 -3.37
C ASN A 510 -8.26 -35.08 -3.87
N SER A 511 -9.45 -35.59 -3.56
CA SER A 511 -9.98 -36.87 -4.05
C SER A 511 -11.16 -36.69 -5.02
N LEU A 512 -11.20 -35.55 -5.75
CA LEU A 512 -12.27 -35.25 -6.71
C LEU A 512 -12.25 -36.26 -7.85
N SER A 513 -13.42 -36.66 -8.34
CA SER A 513 -13.61 -37.76 -9.29
C SER A 513 -14.62 -37.39 -10.38
N GLY A 514 -14.86 -38.28 -11.34
CA GLY A 514 -15.76 -37.99 -12.47
C GLY A 514 -15.10 -37.11 -13.54
N GLU A 515 -15.91 -36.53 -14.42
CA GLU A 515 -15.45 -35.71 -15.54
C GLU A 515 -15.28 -34.23 -15.15
N ILE A 516 -14.44 -33.50 -15.89
CA ILE A 516 -14.35 -32.04 -15.78
C ILE A 516 -15.60 -31.44 -16.43
N PRO A 517 -16.44 -30.67 -15.71
CA PRO A 517 -17.68 -30.13 -16.26
C PRO A 517 -17.38 -29.11 -17.39
N PRO A 518 -18.02 -29.22 -18.56
CA PRO A 518 -17.86 -28.25 -19.66
C PRO A 518 -18.18 -26.80 -19.26
N GLU A 519 -19.07 -26.61 -18.29
CA GLU A 519 -19.48 -25.31 -17.76
C GLU A 519 -18.31 -24.51 -17.17
N ILE A 520 -17.18 -25.14 -16.82
CA ILE A 520 -15.97 -24.41 -16.40
C ILE A 520 -15.51 -23.40 -17.46
N GLY A 521 -15.82 -23.63 -18.74
CA GLY A 521 -15.58 -22.70 -19.83
C GLY A 521 -16.34 -21.37 -19.73
N ASN A 522 -17.36 -21.29 -18.87
CA ASN A 522 -18.13 -20.06 -18.61
C ASN A 522 -17.45 -19.13 -17.57
N CYS A 523 -16.38 -19.58 -16.92
CA CYS A 523 -15.57 -18.75 -16.04
C CYS A 523 -14.64 -17.84 -16.86
N PHE A 524 -15.23 -16.89 -17.60
CA PHE A 524 -14.53 -16.11 -18.64
C PHE A 524 -13.33 -15.29 -18.15
N HIS A 525 -13.29 -14.94 -16.86
CA HIS A 525 -12.21 -14.15 -16.25
C HIS A 525 -11.09 -15.00 -15.62
N LEU A 526 -11.15 -16.33 -15.74
CA LEU A 526 -10.20 -17.21 -15.08
C LEU A 526 -8.81 -17.08 -15.72
N THR A 527 -7.81 -16.74 -14.91
CA THR A 527 -6.39 -16.64 -15.32
C THR A 527 -5.57 -17.82 -14.79
N TYR A 528 -6.01 -18.44 -13.70
CA TYR A 528 -5.33 -19.56 -13.05
C TYR A 528 -6.30 -20.70 -12.73
N LEU A 529 -6.03 -21.88 -13.26
CA LEU A 529 -6.78 -23.11 -13.00
C LEU A 529 -5.84 -24.26 -12.62
N ASP A 530 -5.95 -24.75 -11.39
CA ASP A 530 -5.26 -25.97 -10.94
C ASP A 530 -6.28 -27.02 -10.46
N MET A 531 -6.27 -28.19 -11.10
CA MET A 531 -7.06 -29.36 -10.73
C MET A 531 -6.17 -30.61 -10.60
N SER A 532 -4.86 -30.41 -10.44
CA SER A 532 -3.88 -31.49 -10.40
C SER A 532 -4.00 -32.36 -9.15
N GLN A 533 -3.48 -33.58 -9.19
CA GLN A 533 -3.47 -34.51 -8.05
C GLN A 533 -4.88 -34.78 -7.52
N ASN A 534 -5.74 -35.28 -8.41
CA ASN A 534 -7.11 -35.72 -8.11
C ASN A 534 -7.36 -37.09 -8.79
N ASN A 535 -8.61 -37.57 -8.74
CA ASN A 535 -9.09 -38.79 -9.39
C ASN A 535 -10.00 -38.48 -10.60
N LEU A 536 -9.77 -37.34 -11.28
CA LEU A 536 -10.59 -36.91 -12.43
C LEU A 536 -10.35 -37.82 -13.63
N SER A 537 -11.40 -38.05 -14.42
CA SER A 537 -11.41 -39.00 -15.54
C SER A 537 -12.13 -38.41 -16.75
N GLY A 538 -12.15 -39.14 -17.87
CA GLY A 538 -12.77 -38.66 -19.11
C GLY A 538 -11.87 -37.70 -19.89
N SER A 539 -12.46 -36.94 -20.80
CA SER A 539 -11.71 -36.02 -21.67
C SER A 539 -11.63 -34.61 -21.10
N ILE A 540 -10.70 -33.82 -21.64
CA ILE A 540 -10.65 -32.37 -21.37
C ILE A 540 -11.78 -31.71 -22.18
N PRO A 541 -12.73 -30.97 -21.56
CA PRO A 541 -13.78 -30.28 -22.29
C PRO A 541 -13.19 -29.19 -23.20
N ARG A 542 -13.66 -29.14 -24.44
CA ARG A 542 -13.19 -28.16 -25.44
C ARG A 542 -13.54 -26.72 -25.03
N GLU A 543 -14.58 -26.57 -24.21
CA GLU A 543 -15.13 -25.32 -23.68
C GLU A 543 -14.10 -24.57 -22.81
N ILE A 544 -13.06 -25.23 -22.27
CA ILE A 544 -11.91 -24.55 -21.62
C ILE A 544 -11.24 -23.53 -22.54
N SER A 545 -11.28 -23.75 -23.86
CA SER A 545 -10.72 -22.80 -24.83
C SER A 545 -11.50 -21.48 -24.97
N SER A 546 -12.71 -21.42 -24.41
CA SER A 546 -13.49 -20.19 -24.29
C SER A 546 -12.95 -19.23 -23.23
N ILE A 547 -12.08 -19.71 -22.31
CA ILE A 547 -11.44 -18.89 -21.29
C ILE A 547 -10.24 -18.15 -21.91
N HIS A 548 -10.53 -17.07 -22.62
CA HIS A 548 -9.55 -16.40 -23.49
C HIS A 548 -8.35 -15.77 -22.78
N ILE A 549 -8.44 -15.57 -21.46
CA ILE A 549 -7.36 -14.96 -20.65
C ILE A 549 -6.65 -15.97 -19.73
N LEU A 550 -6.94 -17.27 -19.86
CA LEU A 550 -6.31 -18.30 -19.04
C LEU A 550 -4.80 -18.32 -19.27
N ASN A 551 -4.03 -18.14 -18.20
CA ASN A 551 -2.57 -18.08 -18.23
C ASN A 551 -1.91 -19.36 -17.72
N TYR A 552 -2.51 -19.96 -16.69
CA TYR A 552 -2.01 -21.15 -16.01
C TYR A 552 -3.08 -22.25 -16.00
N LEU A 553 -2.73 -23.44 -16.51
CA LEU A 553 -3.58 -24.64 -16.48
C LEU A 553 -2.79 -25.85 -15.98
N ASN A 554 -3.16 -26.41 -14.84
CA ASN A 554 -2.55 -27.64 -14.34
C ASN A 554 -3.62 -28.70 -14.10
N ILE A 555 -3.54 -29.81 -14.84
CA ILE A 555 -4.43 -30.96 -14.72
C ILE A 555 -3.64 -32.27 -14.52
N SER A 556 -2.37 -32.13 -14.15
CA SER A 556 -1.46 -33.26 -13.99
C SER A 556 -1.89 -34.23 -12.88
N ARG A 557 -1.44 -35.48 -12.95
CA ARG A 557 -1.69 -36.50 -11.91
C ARG A 557 -3.18 -36.74 -11.69
N ASN A 558 -3.87 -37.14 -12.75
CA ASN A 558 -5.28 -37.54 -12.79
C ASN A 558 -5.41 -38.82 -13.65
N HIS A 559 -6.65 -39.24 -13.96
CA HIS A 559 -7.00 -40.33 -14.87
C HIS A 559 -7.64 -39.83 -16.18
N LEU A 560 -7.27 -38.62 -16.60
CA LEU A 560 -7.81 -38.03 -17.83
C LEU A 560 -7.29 -38.80 -19.04
N ASN A 561 -8.17 -39.04 -20.00
CA ASN A 561 -7.91 -39.88 -21.16
C ASN A 561 -8.37 -39.19 -22.45
N GLN A 562 -8.38 -39.94 -23.56
CA GLN A 562 -8.60 -39.43 -24.91
C GLN A 562 -7.52 -38.42 -25.34
N ASN A 563 -7.80 -37.68 -26.41
CA ASN A 563 -6.85 -36.75 -27.01
C ASN A 563 -6.96 -35.38 -26.35
N ILE A 564 -5.82 -34.71 -26.18
CA ILE A 564 -5.79 -33.30 -25.76
C ILE A 564 -6.43 -32.42 -26.86
N PRO A 565 -7.46 -31.60 -26.55
CA PRO A 565 -8.14 -30.78 -27.54
C PRO A 565 -7.22 -29.82 -28.29
N ARG A 566 -7.29 -29.82 -29.62
CA ARG A 566 -6.51 -28.90 -30.47
C ARG A 566 -6.83 -27.42 -30.20
N SER A 567 -8.03 -27.12 -29.71
CA SER A 567 -8.46 -25.76 -29.39
C SER A 567 -7.60 -25.13 -28.29
N ILE A 568 -7.06 -25.90 -27.34
CA ILE A 568 -6.13 -25.39 -26.32
C ILE A 568 -4.87 -24.81 -26.96
N GLY A 569 -4.42 -25.37 -28.08
CA GLY A 569 -3.27 -24.86 -28.83
C GLY A 569 -3.51 -23.47 -29.41
N THR A 570 -4.76 -23.02 -29.53
CA THR A 570 -5.10 -21.69 -30.05
C THR A 570 -5.15 -20.61 -28.96
N MET A 571 -5.06 -20.99 -27.68
CA MET A 571 -5.16 -20.09 -26.53
C MET A 571 -3.86 -19.31 -26.29
N LYS A 572 -3.68 -18.18 -26.97
CA LYS A 572 -2.44 -17.37 -26.90
C LYS A 572 -2.07 -16.87 -25.50
N SER A 573 -3.03 -16.75 -24.59
CA SER A 573 -2.80 -16.34 -23.20
C SER A 573 -2.13 -17.41 -22.35
N LEU A 574 -2.27 -18.69 -22.73
CA LEU A 574 -1.84 -19.83 -21.94
C LEU A 574 -0.32 -19.99 -22.06
N THR A 575 0.41 -19.63 -21.01
CA THR A 575 1.88 -19.70 -20.98
C THR A 575 2.40 -20.89 -20.19
N ILE A 576 1.62 -21.35 -19.20
CA ILE A 576 1.99 -22.49 -18.35
C ILE A 576 0.87 -23.51 -18.43
N ALA A 577 1.20 -24.72 -18.88
CA ALA A 577 0.29 -25.85 -18.91
C ALA A 577 0.99 -27.13 -18.45
N ASP A 578 0.33 -27.95 -17.64
CA ASP A 578 0.83 -29.25 -17.21
C ASP A 578 -0.27 -30.33 -17.35
N PHE A 579 0.00 -31.28 -18.25
CA PHE A 579 -0.84 -32.44 -18.61
C PHE A 579 -0.20 -33.76 -18.14
N SER A 580 0.89 -33.71 -17.37
CA SER A 580 1.70 -34.87 -17.05
C SER A 580 0.98 -35.87 -16.15
N PHE A 581 1.39 -37.13 -16.19
CA PHE A 581 0.87 -38.23 -15.37
C PHE A 581 -0.65 -38.39 -15.48
N ASN A 582 -1.12 -38.64 -16.70
CA ASN A 582 -2.50 -38.95 -17.06
C ASN A 582 -2.51 -40.14 -18.04
N ASP A 583 -3.69 -40.50 -18.55
CA ASP A 583 -3.92 -41.57 -19.52
C ASP A 583 -4.20 -41.03 -20.94
N PHE A 584 -3.65 -39.86 -21.29
CA PHE A 584 -3.89 -39.24 -22.60
C PHE A 584 -3.32 -40.08 -23.74
N SER A 585 -4.01 -40.04 -24.88
CA SER A 585 -3.68 -40.79 -26.09
C SER A 585 -3.60 -39.92 -27.33
N GLY A 586 -2.96 -40.44 -28.38
CA GLY A 586 -2.96 -39.83 -29.71
C GLY A 586 -1.80 -38.88 -29.95
N LYS A 587 -1.81 -38.27 -31.14
CA LYS A 587 -0.72 -37.38 -31.59
C LYS A 587 -0.88 -35.99 -30.97
N LEU A 588 0.19 -35.51 -30.31
CA LEU A 588 0.28 -34.14 -29.82
C LEU A 588 0.17 -33.14 -30.99
N PRO A 589 -0.63 -32.06 -30.85
CA PRO A 589 -0.67 -31.00 -31.85
C PRO A 589 0.70 -30.30 -31.96
N GLU A 590 1.22 -30.14 -33.18
CA GLU A 590 2.54 -29.51 -33.45
C GLU A 590 2.42 -28.00 -33.76
N SER A 591 1.24 -27.41 -33.56
CA SER A 591 0.93 -26.03 -33.90
C SER A 591 0.31 -25.26 -32.72
N GLY A 592 0.54 -23.95 -32.67
CA GLY A 592 0.01 -23.09 -31.60
C GLY A 592 0.83 -23.20 -30.31
N GLN A 593 0.20 -23.03 -29.14
CA GLN A 593 0.89 -23.03 -27.84
C GLN A 593 1.58 -24.35 -27.49
N PHE A 594 1.10 -25.48 -28.02
CA PHE A 594 1.72 -26.78 -27.81
C PHE A 594 3.17 -26.88 -28.30
N ALA A 595 3.58 -26.02 -29.24
CA ALA A 595 4.97 -25.95 -29.70
C ALA A 595 5.92 -25.28 -28.70
N PHE A 596 5.39 -24.51 -27.73
CA PHE A 596 6.17 -23.78 -26.73
C PHE A 596 6.20 -24.47 -25.37
N PHE A 597 5.29 -25.41 -25.11
CA PHE A 597 5.30 -26.18 -23.86
C PHE A 597 6.46 -27.18 -23.82
N ASN A 598 7.05 -27.34 -22.64
CA ASN A 598 8.15 -28.28 -22.43
C ASN A 598 7.64 -29.72 -22.52
N ALA A 599 8.44 -30.65 -23.03
CA ALA A 599 8.14 -32.08 -23.04
C ALA A 599 7.78 -32.63 -21.64
N SER A 600 8.31 -32.02 -20.58
CA SER A 600 7.95 -32.36 -19.19
C SER A 600 6.45 -32.20 -18.89
N ALA A 601 5.77 -31.26 -19.54
CA ALA A 601 4.34 -31.01 -19.37
C ALA A 601 3.46 -32.17 -19.85
N PHE A 602 4.02 -33.14 -20.57
CA PHE A 602 3.29 -34.30 -21.11
C PHE A 602 3.82 -35.63 -20.58
N ALA A 603 4.82 -35.59 -19.69
CA ALA A 603 5.48 -36.77 -19.17
C ALA A 603 4.48 -37.73 -18.50
N GLY A 604 4.75 -39.03 -18.50
CA GLY A 604 3.89 -40.01 -17.82
C GLY A 604 2.56 -40.33 -18.51
N ASN A 605 2.39 -39.96 -19.79
CA ASN A 605 1.26 -40.36 -20.64
C ASN A 605 1.73 -41.36 -21.71
N PRO A 606 1.61 -42.69 -21.50
CA PRO A 606 2.25 -43.70 -22.34
C PRO A 606 1.67 -43.79 -23.77
N HIS A 607 0.43 -43.34 -23.97
CA HIS A 607 -0.26 -43.40 -25.27
C HIS A 607 -0.16 -42.10 -26.07
N LEU A 608 0.51 -41.07 -25.55
CA LEU A 608 0.83 -39.86 -26.30
C LEU A 608 2.04 -40.07 -27.21
N CYS A 609 1.99 -39.45 -28.38
CA CYS A 609 3.05 -39.53 -29.37
C CYS A 609 3.20 -38.20 -30.12
N GLY A 610 4.35 -37.95 -30.75
CA GLY A 610 4.66 -36.69 -31.42
C GLY A 610 6.16 -36.38 -31.41
N SER A 611 6.58 -35.43 -32.25
CA SER A 611 7.97 -35.01 -32.40
C SER A 611 8.57 -34.48 -31.08
N LEU A 612 7.78 -33.74 -30.29
CA LEU A 612 8.20 -33.21 -28.98
C LEU A 612 8.54 -34.32 -27.96
N LEU A 613 7.93 -35.49 -28.10
CA LEU A 613 8.10 -36.65 -27.20
C LEU A 613 9.09 -37.68 -27.73
N ASN A 614 9.68 -37.48 -28.92
CA ASN A 614 10.48 -38.48 -29.63
C ASN A 614 9.77 -39.85 -29.79
N ASN A 615 8.43 -39.84 -29.91
CA ASN A 615 7.62 -41.05 -30.10
C ASN A 615 6.85 -40.96 -31.44
N PRO A 616 7.21 -41.75 -32.48
CA PRO A 616 6.72 -41.59 -33.85
C PRO A 616 5.28 -42.09 -34.12
N CYS A 617 4.44 -42.28 -33.10
CA CYS A 617 3.03 -42.70 -33.22
C CYS A 617 2.77 -44.07 -33.87
N ASN A 618 3.74 -45.00 -33.82
CA ASN A 618 3.54 -46.37 -34.31
C ASN A 618 2.98 -47.28 -33.19
N PHE A 619 1.67 -47.21 -32.96
CA PHE A 619 0.98 -48.20 -32.12
C PHE A 619 0.40 -49.31 -33.02
N THR A 620 1.21 -50.31 -33.35
CA THR A 620 0.67 -51.61 -33.77
C THR A 620 0.04 -52.28 -32.55
N ALA A 621 -1.21 -52.73 -32.69
CA ALA A 621 -1.96 -53.39 -31.62
C ALA A 621 -1.17 -54.59 -31.06
N ILE A 622 -0.63 -54.46 -29.85
CA ILE A 622 -0.01 -55.58 -29.13
C ILE A 622 -1.12 -56.30 -28.40
N THR A 623 -1.54 -57.44 -28.96
CA THR A 623 -2.34 -58.45 -28.27
C THR A 623 -1.57 -59.01 -27.09
N ASN A 624 -2.13 -58.87 -25.89
CA ASN A 624 -1.61 -59.44 -24.65
C ASN A 624 -1.43 -60.96 -24.75
N THR A 625 -0.22 -61.45 -24.48
CA THR A 625 -0.01 -62.80 -23.94
C THR A 625 0.70 -62.68 -22.59
N PRO A 626 0.26 -63.39 -21.54
CA PRO A 626 0.81 -63.21 -20.21
C PRO A 626 2.13 -63.98 -20.08
N ARG A 627 3.23 -63.28 -19.82
CA ARG A 627 4.48 -63.90 -19.37
C ARG A 627 4.70 -63.63 -17.87
N LYS A 628 4.81 -64.73 -17.11
CA LYS A 628 5.21 -64.77 -15.70
C LYS A 628 6.58 -64.07 -15.50
N PRO A 629 6.83 -63.43 -14.35
CA PRO A 629 8.11 -62.80 -14.08
C PRO A 629 9.16 -63.85 -13.64
N PRO A 630 10.41 -63.81 -14.14
CA PRO A 630 11.50 -64.57 -13.56
C PRO A 630 12.14 -63.80 -12.38
N ALA A 631 12.67 -64.57 -11.43
CA ALA A 631 12.99 -64.18 -10.06
C ALA A 631 14.30 -63.38 -9.85
N ASP A 632 14.84 -62.69 -10.85
CA ASP A 632 16.15 -62.00 -10.75
C ASP A 632 16.09 -60.46 -10.69
N PHE A 633 14.91 -59.88 -10.46
CA PHE A 633 14.74 -58.42 -10.44
C PHE A 633 15.40 -57.71 -9.25
N LYS A 634 15.66 -58.41 -8.13
CA LYS A 634 16.24 -57.80 -6.92
C LYS A 634 17.74 -57.53 -7.06
N LEU A 635 18.48 -58.38 -7.77
CA LEU A 635 19.93 -58.22 -7.94
C LEU A 635 20.26 -57.12 -8.95
N ILE A 636 19.50 -57.05 -10.04
CA ILE A 636 19.68 -56.06 -11.11
C ILE A 636 19.29 -54.66 -10.62
N PHE A 637 18.23 -54.54 -9.81
CA PHE A 637 17.81 -53.26 -9.23
C PHE A 637 18.80 -52.76 -8.17
N ALA A 638 19.36 -53.66 -7.35
CA ALA A 638 20.39 -53.31 -6.37
C ALA A 638 21.72 -52.92 -7.03
N LEU A 639 22.15 -53.64 -8.07
CA LEU A 639 23.32 -53.28 -8.89
C LEU A 639 23.10 -51.97 -9.65
N GLY A 640 21.88 -51.73 -10.16
CA GLY A 640 21.50 -50.47 -10.81
C GLY A 640 21.56 -49.28 -9.85
N LEU A 641 21.06 -49.42 -8.62
CA LEU A 641 21.13 -48.38 -7.60
C LEU A 641 22.57 -48.11 -7.14
N LEU A 642 23.40 -49.16 -7.03
CA LEU A 642 24.82 -49.01 -6.68
C LEU A 642 25.60 -48.30 -7.82
N ILE A 643 25.33 -48.66 -9.07
CA ILE A 643 25.92 -48.00 -10.24
C ILE A 643 25.45 -46.55 -10.35
N CYS A 644 24.16 -46.28 -10.12
CA CYS A 644 23.64 -44.90 -10.09
C CYS A 644 24.25 -44.08 -8.95
N SER A 645 24.42 -44.66 -7.75
CA SER A 645 25.09 -44.04 -6.61
C SER A 645 26.56 -43.69 -6.92
N LEU A 646 27.29 -44.62 -7.54
CA LEU A 646 28.69 -44.42 -7.95
C LEU A 646 28.83 -43.42 -9.10
N VAL A 647 27.91 -43.42 -10.06
CA VAL A 647 27.83 -42.42 -11.14
C VAL A 647 27.49 -41.05 -10.57
N PHE A 648 26.61 -40.96 -9.57
CA PHE A 648 26.27 -39.70 -8.91
C PHE A 648 27.44 -39.17 -8.08
N ALA A 649 28.16 -40.05 -7.37
CA ALA A 649 29.37 -39.70 -6.63
C ALA A 649 30.51 -39.29 -7.58
N ALA A 650 30.71 -39.99 -8.69
CA ALA A 650 31.68 -39.63 -9.72
C ALA A 650 31.30 -38.33 -10.43
N ALA A 651 30.02 -38.11 -10.74
CA ALA A 651 29.51 -36.85 -11.29
C ALA A 651 29.67 -35.70 -10.29
N ALA A 652 29.44 -35.93 -8.99
CA ALA A 652 29.69 -34.95 -7.94
C ALA A 652 31.19 -34.62 -7.80
N ILE A 653 32.08 -35.61 -7.92
CA ILE A 653 33.54 -35.42 -7.91
C ILE A 653 34.04 -34.73 -9.19
N ILE A 654 33.48 -35.05 -10.35
CA ILE A 654 33.77 -34.42 -11.64
C ILE A 654 33.25 -32.98 -11.63
N LYS A 655 32.08 -32.71 -11.05
CA LYS A 655 31.54 -31.36 -10.88
C LYS A 655 32.35 -30.56 -9.85
N ALA A 656 32.84 -31.20 -8.79
CA ALA A 656 33.76 -30.59 -7.81
C ALA A 656 35.16 -30.31 -8.40
N LYS A 657 35.66 -31.13 -9.36
CA LYS A 657 36.92 -30.87 -10.08
C LYS A 657 36.77 -29.91 -11.27
N SER A 658 35.59 -29.86 -11.91
CA SER A 658 35.28 -28.94 -13.02
C SER A 658 35.22 -27.47 -12.57
N PHE A 659 34.87 -27.23 -11.30
CA PHE A 659 34.95 -25.90 -10.68
C PHE A 659 36.38 -25.33 -10.57
N LYS A 660 37.42 -26.12 -10.86
CA LYS A 660 38.82 -25.67 -10.79
C LYS A 660 39.50 -25.47 -12.16
N ARG A 661 38.77 -25.52 -13.28
CA ARG A 661 39.40 -25.40 -14.61
C ARG A 661 38.54 -24.69 -15.65
N ASN A 662 38.43 -23.37 -15.54
CA ASN A 662 38.08 -22.46 -16.65
C ASN A 662 38.91 -21.18 -16.48
N GLY A 663 39.48 -20.65 -17.57
CA GLY A 663 40.39 -19.49 -17.57
C GLY A 663 39.75 -18.17 -17.11
N PRO A 664 40.53 -17.08 -16.95
CA PRO A 664 40.08 -15.84 -16.32
C PRO A 664 39.04 -15.03 -17.11
N ASP A 665 39.05 -15.07 -18.46
CA ASP A 665 38.36 -14.05 -19.29
C ASP A 665 37.21 -14.54 -20.19
N SER A 666 36.63 -15.72 -19.94
CA SER A 666 35.50 -16.18 -20.77
C SER A 666 34.20 -15.49 -20.36
N TRP A 667 33.74 -14.53 -21.16
CA TRP A 667 32.43 -13.91 -21.02
C TRP A 667 31.28 -14.85 -21.44
N LYS A 668 30.18 -14.85 -20.68
CA LYS A 668 28.94 -15.58 -21.00
C LYS A 668 27.81 -14.59 -21.23
N MET A 669 27.02 -14.82 -22.28
CA MET A 669 25.84 -14.00 -22.62
C MET A 669 24.58 -14.88 -22.61
N THR A 670 23.52 -14.39 -21.97
CA THR A 670 22.19 -15.01 -21.99
C THR A 670 21.18 -13.96 -22.45
N SER A 671 20.48 -14.23 -23.54
CA SER A 671 19.47 -13.31 -24.10
C SER A 671 18.05 -13.78 -23.80
N PHE A 672 17.13 -12.84 -23.57
CA PHE A 672 15.70 -13.11 -23.33
C PHE A 672 14.86 -13.07 -24.61
N GLN A 673 15.52 -12.78 -25.73
CA GLN A 673 14.96 -12.77 -27.07
C GLN A 673 16.06 -13.06 -28.10
N LYS A 674 15.66 -13.23 -29.37
CA LYS A 674 16.61 -13.34 -30.47
C LYS A 674 17.29 -11.98 -30.68
N LEU A 675 18.61 -11.94 -30.55
CA LEU A 675 19.43 -10.76 -30.79
C LEU A 675 20.33 -11.00 -32.00
N GLU A 676 20.55 -9.94 -32.78
CA GLU A 676 21.40 -9.97 -33.98
C GLU A 676 22.77 -9.32 -33.74
N PHE A 677 23.16 -9.19 -32.47
CA PHE A 677 24.46 -8.66 -32.03
C PHE A 677 25.06 -9.55 -30.94
N THR A 678 26.39 -9.50 -30.81
CA THR A 678 27.19 -10.39 -29.96
C THR A 678 27.68 -9.68 -28.70
N ILE A 679 28.29 -10.45 -27.79
CA ILE A 679 28.89 -9.89 -26.59
C ILE A 679 30.07 -8.95 -26.89
N PHE A 680 30.79 -9.17 -27.99
CA PHE A 680 31.91 -8.30 -28.38
C PHE A 680 31.40 -6.90 -28.77
N ASP A 681 30.26 -6.84 -29.47
CA ASP A 681 29.61 -5.56 -29.83
C ASP A 681 29.16 -4.78 -28.59
N ILE A 682 28.69 -5.49 -27.55
CA ILE A 682 28.32 -4.90 -26.25
C ILE A 682 29.56 -4.35 -25.54
N LEU A 683 30.65 -5.12 -25.49
CA LEU A 683 31.89 -4.73 -24.80
C LEU A 683 32.56 -3.51 -25.46
N GLU A 684 32.46 -3.35 -26.78
CA GLU A 684 32.99 -2.19 -27.50
C GLU A 684 32.32 -0.87 -27.07
N CYS A 685 31.11 -0.95 -26.51
CA CYS A 685 30.34 0.19 -26.02
C CYS A 685 30.68 0.58 -24.57
N VAL A 686 31.35 -0.29 -23.80
CA VAL A 686 31.69 -0.06 -22.39
C VAL A 686 33.01 0.72 -22.28
N LYS A 687 32.96 2.01 -22.64
CA LYS A 687 34.10 2.95 -22.63
C LYS A 687 33.67 4.31 -22.07
N ASP A 688 34.58 5.06 -21.47
CA ASP A 688 34.24 6.30 -20.76
C ASP A 688 33.51 7.34 -21.61
N GLY A 689 33.80 7.39 -22.92
CA GLY A 689 33.11 8.29 -23.86
C GLY A 689 31.63 7.99 -24.10
N ASN A 690 31.15 6.82 -23.67
CA ASN A 690 29.77 6.36 -23.85
C ASN A 690 28.95 6.39 -22.54
N VAL A 691 29.49 6.93 -21.45
CA VAL A 691 28.81 6.93 -20.15
C VAL A 691 27.63 7.90 -20.17
N ILE A 692 26.44 7.38 -19.85
CA ILE A 692 25.19 8.15 -19.74
C ILE A 692 24.67 8.28 -18.31
N GLY A 693 25.24 7.53 -17.35
CA GLY A 693 24.90 7.66 -15.93
C GLY A 693 25.91 6.99 -15.00
N ARG A 694 26.11 7.55 -13.80
CA ARG A 694 26.94 6.98 -12.72
C ARG A 694 26.16 7.05 -11.40
N GLY A 695 26.05 5.94 -10.67
CA GLY A 695 25.33 5.88 -9.40
C GLY A 695 25.77 4.72 -8.49
N GLY A 696 25.14 4.60 -7.31
CA GLY A 696 25.49 3.59 -6.30
C GLY A 696 25.32 2.12 -6.73
N ALA A 697 24.57 1.87 -7.80
CA ALA A 697 24.37 0.54 -8.37
C ALA A 697 25.32 0.22 -9.54
N GLY A 698 26.10 1.19 -10.05
CA GLY A 698 27.03 0.98 -11.17
C GLY A 698 27.09 2.12 -12.19
N ILE A 699 27.67 1.84 -13.35
CA ILE A 699 27.85 2.79 -14.46
C ILE A 699 27.00 2.33 -15.66
N VAL A 700 26.26 3.24 -16.28
CA VAL A 700 25.44 2.96 -17.47
C VAL A 700 26.09 3.59 -18.70
N TYR A 701 26.23 2.78 -19.76
CA TYR A 701 26.82 3.14 -21.04
C TYR A 701 25.78 3.09 -22.15
N HIS A 702 25.82 4.03 -23.09
CA HIS A 702 25.08 3.98 -24.34
C HIS A 702 25.84 3.15 -25.38
N GLY A 703 25.12 2.34 -26.14
CA GLY A 703 25.68 1.55 -27.23
C GLY A 703 24.78 1.59 -28.46
N LYS A 704 25.38 1.57 -29.64
CA LYS A 704 24.67 1.41 -30.92
C LYS A 704 25.20 0.17 -31.61
N MET A 705 24.33 -0.82 -31.77
CA MET A 705 24.67 -2.11 -32.35
C MET A 705 24.83 -2.02 -33.88
N PRO A 706 25.51 -2.96 -34.53
CA PRO A 706 25.75 -2.94 -35.98
C PRO A 706 24.48 -2.83 -36.84
N ASN A 707 23.37 -3.38 -36.34
CA ASN A 707 22.05 -3.31 -36.98
C ASN A 707 21.28 -2.00 -36.69
N GLY A 708 21.90 -1.03 -36.03
CA GLY A 708 21.34 0.28 -35.71
C GLY A 708 20.52 0.34 -34.42
N VAL A 709 20.33 -0.78 -33.72
CA VAL A 709 19.63 -0.82 -32.43
C VAL A 709 20.44 -0.10 -31.35
N GLU A 710 19.80 0.83 -30.65
CA GLU A 710 20.41 1.52 -29.51
C GLU A 710 20.08 0.78 -28.20
N ILE A 711 21.10 0.59 -27.36
CA ILE A 711 21.03 -0.14 -26.11
C ILE A 711 21.63 0.68 -24.96
N ALA A 712 21.21 0.37 -23.73
CA ALA A 712 21.85 0.84 -22.51
C ALA A 712 22.48 -0.35 -21.78
N VAL A 713 23.79 -0.25 -21.48
CA VAL A 713 24.56 -1.30 -20.80
C VAL A 713 24.89 -0.84 -19.39
N LYS A 714 24.30 -1.48 -18.38
CA LYS A 714 24.57 -1.20 -16.96
C LYS A 714 25.66 -2.15 -16.47
N LYS A 715 26.83 -1.61 -16.13
CA LYS A 715 27.96 -2.32 -15.51
C LYS A 715 27.88 -2.21 -13.99
N LEU A 716 27.75 -3.34 -13.32
CA LEU A 716 27.73 -3.43 -11.86
C LEU A 716 29.18 -3.53 -11.33
N LEU A 717 29.47 -2.94 -10.17
CA LEU A 717 30.80 -2.98 -9.53
C LEU A 717 30.94 -4.24 -8.64
N GLY A 718 32.08 -4.94 -8.65
CA GLY A 718 32.39 -6.13 -7.82
C GLY A 718 33.84 -6.09 -7.29
N PHE A 719 34.37 -6.92 -6.38
CA PHE A 719 33.92 -8.00 -5.49
C PHE A 719 34.73 -7.87 -4.18
N GLY A 720 34.09 -8.04 -3.03
CA GLY A 720 34.75 -8.36 -1.77
C GLY A 720 34.09 -9.60 -1.14
N PRO A 721 34.76 -10.36 -0.27
CA PRO A 721 34.20 -11.60 0.30
C PRO A 721 32.92 -11.41 1.14
N ASN A 722 32.46 -10.16 1.34
CA ASN A 722 31.21 -9.78 1.99
C ASN A 722 30.25 -8.93 1.11
N SER A 723 30.41 -8.87 -0.22
CA SER A 723 29.56 -7.99 -1.05
C SER A 723 28.25 -8.67 -1.51
N HIS A 724 27.11 -8.05 -1.20
CA HIS A 724 25.80 -8.36 -1.77
C HIS A 724 25.81 -8.20 -3.31
N ASP A 725 25.04 -9.01 -4.04
CA ASP A 725 24.98 -9.06 -5.53
C ASP A 725 24.38 -7.79 -6.20
N HIS A 726 24.36 -6.63 -5.52
CA HIS A 726 23.87 -5.33 -5.99
C HIS A 726 22.54 -5.37 -6.80
N GLY A 727 21.64 -6.30 -6.48
CA GLY A 727 20.36 -6.46 -7.16
C GLY A 727 20.39 -7.19 -8.50
N PHE A 728 21.54 -7.66 -8.98
CA PHE A 728 21.72 -8.33 -10.28
C PHE A 728 20.77 -9.52 -10.48
N ARG A 729 20.74 -10.48 -9.53
CA ARG A 729 19.82 -11.62 -9.58
C ARG A 729 18.34 -11.21 -9.51
N ALA A 730 17.99 -10.21 -8.72
CA ALA A 730 16.62 -9.73 -8.60
C ALA A 730 16.13 -9.12 -9.93
N GLU A 731 16.98 -8.31 -10.57
CA GLU A 731 16.69 -7.63 -11.83
C GLU A 731 16.58 -8.64 -12.99
N ILE A 732 17.47 -9.64 -13.07
CA ILE A 732 17.37 -10.74 -14.05
C ILE A 732 16.11 -11.58 -13.84
N GLN A 733 15.83 -11.98 -12.60
CA GLN A 733 14.69 -12.84 -12.31
C GLN A 733 13.37 -12.12 -12.62
N THR A 734 13.30 -10.82 -12.34
CA THR A 734 12.12 -9.97 -12.59
C THR A 734 11.95 -9.67 -14.06
N LEU A 735 12.87 -8.89 -14.65
CA LEU A 735 12.74 -8.41 -16.02
C LEU A 735 12.93 -9.51 -17.08
N GLY A 736 13.59 -10.63 -16.72
CA GLY A 736 13.71 -11.78 -17.60
C GLY A 736 12.39 -12.53 -17.83
N ASN A 737 11.41 -12.37 -16.92
CA ASN A 737 10.16 -13.13 -16.93
C ASN A 737 8.90 -12.28 -17.17
N ILE A 738 9.04 -10.96 -17.34
CA ILE A 738 7.89 -10.06 -17.55
C ILE A 738 8.02 -9.26 -18.85
N ARG A 739 6.87 -8.95 -19.46
CA ARG A 739 6.80 -8.11 -20.67
C ARG A 739 5.56 -7.22 -20.62
N HIS A 740 5.77 -5.92 -20.51
CA HIS A 740 4.70 -4.93 -20.47
C HIS A 740 5.14 -3.64 -21.16
N ARG A 741 4.22 -2.93 -21.81
CA ARG A 741 4.52 -1.69 -22.57
C ARG A 741 5.15 -0.60 -21.69
N ASN A 742 4.77 -0.52 -20.42
CA ASN A 742 5.25 0.51 -19.49
C ASN A 742 6.31 0.01 -18.50
N ILE A 743 7.06 -1.04 -18.86
CA ILE A 743 8.19 -1.57 -18.07
C ILE A 743 9.40 -1.67 -18.99
N VAL A 744 10.56 -1.23 -18.53
CA VAL A 744 11.81 -1.29 -19.31
C VAL A 744 12.14 -2.74 -19.68
N ARG A 745 12.46 -2.97 -20.95
CA ARG A 745 12.77 -4.32 -21.42
C ARG A 745 14.25 -4.66 -21.25
N LEU A 746 14.52 -5.77 -20.54
CA LEU A 746 15.84 -6.39 -20.47
C LEU A 746 16.06 -7.28 -21.70
N LEU A 747 17.08 -6.98 -22.51
CA LEU A 747 17.39 -7.68 -23.75
C LEU A 747 18.27 -8.90 -23.50
N ALA A 748 19.30 -8.74 -22.65
CA ALA A 748 20.25 -9.77 -22.27
C ALA A 748 20.98 -9.43 -20.96
N PHE A 749 21.67 -10.41 -20.39
CA PHE A 749 22.71 -10.17 -19.40
C PHE A 749 24.02 -10.86 -19.82
N CYS A 750 25.14 -10.26 -19.42
CA CYS A 750 26.48 -10.76 -19.69
C CYS A 750 27.25 -10.85 -18.38
N SER A 751 27.99 -11.93 -18.17
CA SER A 751 28.77 -12.14 -16.95
C SER A 751 30.14 -12.74 -17.26
N ASN A 752 31.19 -12.27 -16.59
CA ASN A 752 32.47 -12.95 -16.46
C ASN A 752 32.79 -13.19 -14.97
N LYS A 753 34.03 -13.54 -14.61
CA LYS A 753 34.39 -13.81 -13.20
C LYS A 753 34.44 -12.56 -12.31
N GLU A 754 34.49 -11.36 -12.89
CA GLU A 754 34.77 -10.12 -12.17
C GLU A 754 33.66 -9.07 -12.33
N THR A 755 32.82 -9.17 -13.36
CA THR A 755 31.88 -8.14 -13.78
C THR A 755 30.59 -8.74 -14.33
N ASN A 756 29.48 -8.11 -13.96
CA ASN A 756 28.15 -8.37 -14.48
C ASN A 756 27.65 -7.15 -15.28
N LEU A 757 27.08 -7.40 -16.45
CA LEU A 757 26.47 -6.40 -17.32
C LEU A 757 25.00 -6.75 -17.56
N LEU A 758 24.13 -5.75 -17.48
CA LEU A 758 22.72 -5.84 -17.86
C LEU A 758 22.50 -4.98 -19.11
N VAL A 759 21.81 -5.53 -20.11
CA VAL A 759 21.61 -4.90 -21.42
C VAL A 759 20.13 -4.59 -21.62
N TYR A 760 19.80 -3.31 -21.64
CA TYR A 760 18.44 -2.77 -21.82
C TYR A 760 18.27 -2.14 -23.19
N GLU A 761 17.01 -1.93 -23.59
CA GLU A 761 16.71 -0.96 -24.64
C GLU A 761 17.01 0.47 -24.16
N TYR A 762 17.42 1.34 -25.09
CA TYR A 762 17.79 2.70 -24.77
C TYR A 762 16.59 3.67 -24.75
N MET A 763 16.43 4.40 -23.65
CA MET A 763 15.38 5.40 -23.44
C MET A 763 15.90 6.79 -23.81
N ARG A 764 15.54 7.28 -25.00
CA ARG A 764 16.13 8.50 -25.60
C ARG A 764 15.88 9.79 -24.81
N ASN A 765 14.79 9.88 -24.05
CA ASN A 765 14.45 11.09 -23.30
C ASN A 765 14.90 11.04 -21.83
N GLY A 766 15.66 10.01 -21.43
CA GLY A 766 16.25 9.92 -20.09
C GLY A 766 15.21 9.64 -19.00
N SER A 767 15.49 10.07 -17.77
CA SER A 767 14.59 9.86 -16.63
C SER A 767 13.59 11.01 -16.47
N LEU A 768 12.42 10.70 -15.90
CA LEU A 768 11.42 11.70 -15.54
C LEU A 768 11.97 12.70 -14.52
N GLY A 769 12.81 12.26 -13.58
CA GLY A 769 13.44 13.16 -12.60
C GLY A 769 14.31 14.24 -13.27
N GLU A 770 15.10 13.88 -14.28
CA GLU A 770 15.83 14.86 -15.10
C GLU A 770 14.90 15.75 -15.93
N ALA A 771 13.80 15.19 -16.43
CA ALA A 771 12.81 15.94 -17.20
C ALA A 771 11.99 16.91 -16.36
N LEU A 772 11.81 16.66 -15.05
CA LEU A 772 11.10 17.53 -14.10
C LEU A 772 12.03 18.57 -13.44
N HIS A 773 13.23 18.16 -13.03
CA HIS A 773 14.12 18.95 -12.18
C HIS A 773 15.42 19.38 -12.87
N GLY A 774 15.74 18.82 -14.04
CA GLY A 774 16.94 19.15 -14.79
C GLY A 774 16.79 20.42 -15.65
N LYS A 775 17.84 20.75 -16.40
CA LYS A 775 17.92 21.94 -17.28
C LYS A 775 16.83 21.99 -18.38
N LYS A 776 16.06 20.91 -18.56
CA LYS A 776 14.95 20.76 -19.53
C LYS A 776 13.55 20.84 -18.88
N GLY A 777 13.44 21.19 -17.59
CA GLY A 777 12.22 21.16 -16.77
C GLY A 777 10.97 21.87 -17.30
N GLY A 778 11.13 22.78 -18.26
CA GLY A 778 10.02 23.56 -18.84
C GLY A 778 9.17 22.83 -19.90
N PHE A 779 9.53 21.62 -20.33
CA PHE A 779 8.89 20.95 -21.48
C PHE A 779 7.71 20.02 -21.14
N LEU A 780 7.58 19.61 -19.87
CA LEU A 780 6.51 18.71 -19.43
C LEU A 780 5.29 19.51 -18.97
N GLY A 781 4.38 19.85 -19.89
CA GLY A 781 3.07 20.40 -19.55
C GLY A 781 2.20 19.40 -18.77
N TRP A 782 1.14 19.87 -18.11
CA TRP A 782 0.28 19.05 -17.26
C TRP A 782 -0.26 17.79 -17.96
N ASN A 783 -0.70 17.91 -19.21
CA ASN A 783 -1.21 16.78 -19.98
C ASN A 783 -0.18 15.65 -20.15
N LEU A 784 1.10 16.01 -20.35
CA LEU A 784 2.17 15.04 -20.51
C LEU A 784 2.56 14.42 -19.16
N ARG A 785 2.55 15.21 -18.08
CA ARG A 785 2.75 14.71 -16.71
C ARG A 785 1.65 13.72 -16.29
N TYR A 786 0.40 14.06 -16.57
CA TYR A 786 -0.75 13.19 -16.31
C TYR A 786 -0.66 11.89 -17.11
N LYS A 787 -0.32 11.96 -18.40
CA LYS A 787 -0.05 10.77 -19.22
C LYS A 787 1.04 9.88 -18.62
N ILE A 788 2.17 10.47 -18.24
CA ILE A 788 3.32 9.77 -17.65
C ILE A 788 2.92 9.09 -16.32
N ALA A 789 2.16 9.79 -15.47
CA ALA A 789 1.66 9.23 -14.22
C ALA A 789 0.74 8.01 -14.46
N ILE A 790 -0.21 8.11 -15.39
CA ILE A 790 -1.07 6.98 -15.77
C ILE A 790 -0.25 5.80 -16.30
N GLU A 791 0.74 6.06 -17.16
CA GLU A 791 1.55 5.02 -17.77
C GLU A 791 2.46 4.31 -16.76
N ALA A 792 3.07 5.06 -15.84
CA ALA A 792 3.80 4.48 -14.71
C ALA A 792 2.87 3.64 -13.82
N ALA A 793 1.67 4.14 -13.52
CA ALA A 793 0.67 3.42 -12.73
C ALA A 793 0.22 2.11 -13.41
N LYS A 794 0.05 2.10 -14.74
CA LYS A 794 -0.25 0.87 -15.50
C LYS A 794 0.87 -0.15 -15.40
N GLY A 795 2.13 0.28 -15.51
CA GLY A 795 3.30 -0.59 -15.31
C GLY A 795 3.34 -1.21 -13.92
N LEU A 796 3.06 -0.42 -12.88
CA LEU A 796 3.01 -0.90 -11.50
C LEU A 796 1.81 -1.80 -11.22
N CYS A 797 0.64 -1.49 -11.80
CA CYS A 797 -0.57 -2.30 -11.66
C CYS A 797 -0.33 -3.71 -12.20
N TYR A 798 0.28 -3.83 -13.38
CA TYR A 798 0.66 -5.12 -13.96
C TYR A 798 1.57 -5.95 -13.04
N LEU A 799 2.58 -5.32 -12.42
CA LEU A 799 3.47 -6.01 -11.46
C LEU A 799 2.72 -6.52 -10.21
N HIS A 800 1.73 -5.77 -9.73
CA HIS A 800 1.05 -6.03 -8.47
C HIS A 800 -0.18 -6.94 -8.57
N HIS A 801 -0.82 -7.01 -9.73
CA HIS A 801 -2.08 -7.72 -9.90
C HIS A 801 -2.02 -8.80 -10.99
N ASP A 802 -1.21 -8.59 -12.03
CA ASP A 802 -1.22 -9.46 -13.22
C ASP A 802 -0.02 -10.43 -13.26
N CYS A 803 1.09 -10.13 -12.56
CA CYS A 803 2.23 -11.04 -12.44
C CYS A 803 2.00 -12.13 -11.39
N SER A 804 2.34 -13.38 -11.72
CA SER A 804 2.35 -14.51 -10.78
C SER A 804 3.74 -15.17 -10.74
N PRO A 805 4.45 -15.17 -9.60
CA PRO A 805 4.09 -14.53 -8.33
C PRO A 805 4.07 -12.99 -8.41
N LEU A 806 3.31 -12.31 -7.52
CA LEU A 806 3.22 -10.85 -7.51
C LEU A 806 4.60 -10.23 -7.31
N ILE A 807 4.88 -9.09 -7.96
CA ILE A 807 6.22 -8.49 -7.96
C ILE A 807 6.15 -7.13 -7.29
N LEU A 808 6.83 -6.99 -6.15
CA LEU A 808 7.00 -5.71 -5.47
C LEU A 808 8.26 -5.00 -6.01
N HIS A 809 8.11 -3.84 -6.65
CA HIS A 809 9.25 -3.10 -7.21
C HIS A 809 10.18 -2.52 -6.14
N ARG A 810 9.63 -1.97 -5.05
CA ARG A 810 10.35 -1.41 -3.87
C ARG A 810 11.29 -0.21 -4.10
N ASP A 811 11.35 0.36 -5.30
CA ASP A 811 12.17 1.56 -5.57
C ASP A 811 11.54 2.44 -6.67
N VAL A 812 10.30 2.86 -6.47
CA VAL A 812 9.60 3.72 -7.43
C VAL A 812 9.84 5.18 -7.08
N LYS A 813 10.57 5.88 -7.94
CA LYS A 813 10.88 7.31 -7.85
C LYS A 813 10.98 7.90 -9.25
N SER A 814 10.89 9.22 -9.39
CA SER A 814 10.94 9.89 -10.71
C SER A 814 12.21 9.56 -11.51
N ASN A 815 13.35 9.31 -10.84
CA ASN A 815 14.58 8.89 -11.51
C ASN A 815 14.53 7.47 -12.10
N ASN A 816 13.61 6.63 -11.62
CA ASN A 816 13.41 5.24 -12.07
C ASN A 816 12.23 5.10 -13.05
N ILE A 817 11.61 6.22 -13.43
CA ILE A 817 10.66 6.27 -14.55
C ILE A 817 11.40 6.82 -15.75
N LEU A 818 11.66 5.98 -16.75
CA LEU A 818 12.37 6.36 -17.97
C LEU A 818 11.38 6.71 -19.08
N LEU A 819 11.80 7.62 -19.97
CA LEU A 819 11.00 8.16 -21.04
C LEU A 819 11.58 7.75 -22.40
N ASP A 820 10.77 7.08 -23.20
CA ASP A 820 11.14 6.73 -24.57
C ASP A 820 11.11 7.96 -25.50
N SER A 821 11.38 7.78 -26.79
CA SER A 821 11.37 8.87 -27.78
C SER A 821 10.03 9.61 -27.93
N SER A 822 8.92 8.97 -27.54
CA SER A 822 7.55 9.48 -27.62
C SER A 822 7.05 10.02 -26.27
N PHE A 823 7.93 10.13 -25.27
CA PHE A 823 7.61 10.46 -23.88
C PHE A 823 6.65 9.46 -23.22
N GLU A 824 6.69 8.18 -23.64
CA GLU A 824 5.99 7.11 -22.93
C GLU A 824 6.80 6.65 -21.72
N ALA A 825 6.11 6.51 -20.59
CA ALA A 825 6.72 6.17 -19.32
C ALA A 825 6.98 4.65 -19.20
N HIS A 826 8.19 4.31 -18.79
CA HIS A 826 8.65 2.94 -18.55
C HIS A 826 9.27 2.84 -17.15
N VAL A 827 8.70 1.99 -16.32
CA VAL A 827 9.22 1.69 -14.97
C VAL A 827 10.53 0.90 -15.10
N ALA A 828 11.58 1.31 -14.37
CA ALA A 828 12.92 0.77 -14.46
C ALA A 828 13.60 0.59 -13.09
N ASP A 829 14.77 -0.06 -13.08
CA ASP A 829 15.62 -0.35 -11.91
C ASP A 829 15.00 -1.33 -10.89
N PHE A 830 14.99 -2.61 -11.28
CA PHE A 830 14.39 -3.70 -10.50
C PHE A 830 15.38 -4.36 -9.53
N GLY A 831 16.50 -3.69 -9.21
CA GLY A 831 17.54 -4.23 -8.33
C GLY A 831 17.06 -4.56 -6.91
N LEU A 832 15.96 -3.94 -6.45
CA LEU A 832 15.33 -4.20 -5.15
C LEU A 832 14.03 -4.99 -5.23
N ALA A 833 13.63 -5.40 -6.45
CA ALA A 833 12.36 -6.06 -6.68
C ALA A 833 12.28 -7.42 -5.96
N LYS A 834 11.09 -7.77 -5.46
CA LYS A 834 10.86 -9.01 -4.72
C LYS A 834 9.58 -9.71 -5.19
N PHE A 835 9.68 -11.02 -5.38
CA PHE A 835 8.53 -11.87 -5.70
C PHE A 835 7.81 -12.30 -4.44
N LEU A 836 6.49 -12.21 -4.46
CA LEU A 836 5.59 -12.74 -3.46
C LEU A 836 5.10 -14.11 -3.93
N ILE A 837 5.91 -15.12 -3.64
CA ILE A 837 5.54 -16.53 -3.86
C ILE A 837 4.49 -16.92 -2.82
N ASP A 838 3.49 -17.72 -3.22
CA ASP A 838 2.28 -18.12 -2.48
C ASP A 838 2.40 -18.18 -0.94
N GLY A 839 1.30 -17.85 -0.27
CA GLY A 839 1.20 -17.60 1.17
C GLY A 839 1.85 -18.65 2.08
N GLY A 840 3.08 -18.38 2.51
CA GLY A 840 3.75 -19.15 3.56
C GLY A 840 5.24 -19.26 3.35
N THR A 841 5.99 -18.42 4.09
CA THR A 841 7.43 -18.56 4.38
C THR A 841 8.41 -18.60 3.21
N SER A 842 9.12 -17.50 2.98
CA SER A 842 10.58 -17.47 3.22
C SER A 842 11.13 -16.03 3.05
N GLU A 843 11.94 -15.63 4.03
CA GLU A 843 12.64 -14.35 4.23
C GLU A 843 11.85 -13.19 4.85
N CYS A 844 11.86 -13.17 6.20
CA CYS A 844 11.61 -12.01 7.04
C CYS A 844 12.28 -10.74 6.50
N MET A 845 11.54 -9.63 6.47
CA MET A 845 12.11 -8.31 6.23
C MET A 845 12.60 -7.73 7.56
N SER A 846 13.88 -7.39 7.65
CA SER A 846 14.49 -6.74 8.82
C SER A 846 14.52 -5.21 8.71
N ALA A 847 14.01 -4.62 7.63
CA ALA A 847 13.93 -3.18 7.41
C ALA A 847 12.80 -2.80 6.42
N ILE A 848 12.22 -1.60 6.59
CA ILE A 848 11.33 -0.95 5.61
C ILE A 848 12.13 -0.67 4.34
N ALA A 849 11.56 -0.98 3.18
CA ALA A 849 12.22 -0.74 1.90
C ALA A 849 11.21 -0.26 0.86
N GLY A 850 11.40 0.97 0.42
CA GLY A 850 10.63 1.75 -0.55
C GLY A 850 11.40 3.03 -0.86
N SER A 851 11.02 3.77 -1.90
CA SER A 851 11.57 5.11 -2.13
C SER A 851 10.79 6.13 -1.30
N TYR A 852 11.43 7.24 -0.91
CA TYR A 852 10.77 8.35 -0.24
C TYR A 852 9.54 8.80 -1.06
N GLY A 853 8.34 8.71 -0.48
CA GLY A 853 7.06 9.05 -1.14
C GLY A 853 6.31 7.92 -1.85
N TYR A 854 6.83 6.69 -1.92
CA TYR A 854 6.08 5.55 -2.46
C TYR A 854 6.41 4.22 -1.77
N ILE A 855 5.37 3.58 -1.21
CA ILE A 855 5.40 2.19 -0.71
C ILE A 855 4.42 1.40 -1.58
N ALA A 856 4.86 0.26 -2.11
CA ALA A 856 4.03 -0.56 -2.99
C ALA A 856 2.73 -0.99 -2.27
N PRO A 857 1.54 -0.84 -2.89
CA PRO A 857 0.26 -1.13 -2.24
C PRO A 857 0.16 -2.55 -1.69
N VAL A 858 0.83 -3.57 -2.22
CA VAL A 858 0.78 -4.93 -1.64
C VAL A 858 1.54 -5.06 -0.30
N LEU A 859 2.54 -4.19 -0.05
CA LEU A 859 3.10 -3.98 1.30
C LEU A 859 2.08 -3.30 2.22
N MET A 860 1.20 -2.47 1.65
CA MET A 860 0.13 -1.77 2.35
C MET A 860 -1.14 -2.61 2.52
N PHE A 861 -1.48 -3.53 1.61
CA PHE A 861 -2.66 -4.41 1.62
C PHE A 861 -2.51 -5.61 2.58
N GLN A 862 -1.27 -5.91 2.98
CA GLN A 862 -1.05 -6.74 4.18
C GLN A 862 -1.17 -5.94 5.48
N ILE A 863 -1.35 -4.61 5.42
CA ILE A 863 -1.27 -3.70 6.58
C ILE A 863 -2.55 -2.82 6.77
N ILE A 864 -3.34 -2.39 5.76
CA ILE A 864 -4.57 -1.54 5.91
C ILE A 864 -5.61 -1.74 4.76
N ASP A 865 -6.90 -1.48 5.07
CA ASP A 865 -8.18 -1.50 4.32
C ASP A 865 -8.27 -0.58 3.06
N PRO A 866 -8.94 -0.98 1.94
CA PRO A 866 -9.16 -0.17 0.72
C PRO A 866 -10.19 0.97 0.86
N ARG A 867 -9.99 1.93 1.75
CA ARG A 867 -10.85 3.13 1.80
C ARG A 867 -10.15 4.49 1.83
N ASN A 868 -8.88 4.56 1.45
CA ASN A 868 -8.18 5.82 1.18
C ASN A 868 -7.32 5.69 -0.08
N GLU A 869 -7.92 5.95 -1.24
CA GLU A 869 -7.19 6.20 -2.49
C GLU A 869 -7.83 7.40 -3.20
N VAL A 870 -7.48 8.61 -2.79
CA VAL A 870 -7.16 9.71 -3.70
C VAL A 870 -6.12 10.59 -3.00
N ALA A 871 -4.89 10.56 -3.50
CA ALA A 871 -3.92 11.64 -3.39
C ALA A 871 -3.59 12.11 -4.81
#